data_AF-A0A2V8NV00-F1
#
_entry.id   AF-A0A2V8NV00-F1
#
_cell.length_a   1.000
_cell.length_b   1.000
_cell.length_c   1.000
_cell.angle_alpha   90.00
_cell.angle_beta   90.00
_cell.angle_gamma   90.00
#
_symmetry.space_group_name_H-M   'P 1'
#
loop_
_entity.id
_entity.type
_entity.pdbx_description
1 polymer ?
#
loop_
_entity_poly.entity_id
_entity_poly.type
_entity_poly.pdbx_seq_one_letter_code
_entity_poly.pdbx_strand_id
1 'polypeptide(L)'
;MFQTICDNNFKNRFGRVILTLSNSLTVSALVHNFPETSLSNPEGDKAVNNARSQRQLLAALVLVSSLFTLTYQSSANSNGDKDRSPAPVIRAAPPAPAIDDKERLAELASRRARVAEKIGPNSVLVLFSADPRVYANDVDYEYRQENNLFYLTNLKQKGATLVLIPGNQQMHEILFLPRRDPTAETWTGHMYSAEEAQAASGIREIWEAKEFEPFMRALRNRQAYRPKAEAIFMSASAHGSTQSAMIGGAANAGQANLPTGFENLFSAMARDEASLYLLLPREDESREYKQEQAFAAQWARSAGGFNVRNAAPVFAQMRLIKSPMELKLLQHAIDITTEAHERAMAVAGRSEWEYEVESEIVYTYKRRNADHWGYPDIVGCGPNATTLHYQEAQGRVKPGDLLLMDVGAEYGHYTADVTRTFPVNGKFSPEQRDIYQIVYDAQEAVAAATRPGATFPTDVHNAGVEKIKDGLLKLGLITDRNGTITLPGSTELQPQYRIWFMHGTSHWLGMNVHDVGGRNVKLQPGMVFTNEPGIYIRGDALDNLPKTPENQRFIEAVRPAFEKYKNIGVRIEDDLLVTEKDAKWLSGALPRSIADIEAFMARAPKEISISALEMRWLESRIFPLPAVALNARRDLRFGRD
;
A
#
# COMPACT_ATOMS: atom_id res chain seq x y z
N MET A 1 15.70 -45.92 54.78
CA MET A 1 16.74 -46.76 55.41
C MET A 1 18.01 -46.55 54.60
N PHE A 2 19.09 -46.17 55.28
CA PHE A 2 20.45 -45.92 54.78
C PHE A 2 20.89 -46.97 53.75
N GLN A 3 21.68 -46.67 52.71
CA GLN A 3 23.11 -46.34 52.86
C GLN A 3 23.68 -45.68 51.59
N THR A 4 24.48 -44.65 51.81
CA THR A 4 25.38 -43.96 50.89
C THR A 4 26.64 -44.80 50.62
N ILE A 5 27.31 -44.54 49.47
CA ILE A 5 28.79 -44.35 49.29
C ILE A 5 29.34 -45.05 48.02
N CYS A 6 29.72 -44.19 47.06
CA CYS A 6 30.90 -44.19 46.18
C CYS A 6 31.21 -45.44 45.30
N ASP A 7 31.56 -45.33 44.02
CA ASP A 7 32.60 -44.45 43.49
C ASP A 7 32.46 -44.16 41.98
N ASN A 8 32.87 -42.94 41.63
CA ASN A 8 33.56 -42.51 40.41
C ASN A 8 33.17 -43.13 39.07
N ASN A 9 32.42 -42.37 38.27
CA ASN A 9 32.73 -42.09 36.87
C ASN A 9 31.67 -41.14 36.29
N PHE A 10 32.02 -39.89 35.98
CA PHE A 10 31.59 -39.15 34.77
C PHE A 10 32.04 -37.67 34.83
N LYS A 11 33.36 -37.44 34.90
CA LYS A 11 33.93 -36.19 34.36
C LYS A 11 34.34 -36.46 32.93
N ASN A 12 33.40 -36.29 32.00
CA ASN A 12 33.61 -35.80 30.64
C ASN A 12 32.33 -35.98 29.82
N ARG A 13 31.89 -34.88 29.20
CA ARG A 13 30.73 -34.68 28.31
C ARG A 13 29.42 -34.29 29.01
N PHE A 14 28.82 -33.25 28.44
CA PHE A 14 27.55 -32.58 28.76
C PHE A 14 27.59 -31.48 29.82
N GLY A 15 28.08 -30.31 29.39
CA GLY A 15 27.83 -29.04 30.04
C GLY A 15 27.63 -27.93 29.00
N ARG A 16 26.43 -27.85 28.42
CA ARG A 16 25.76 -26.64 27.86
C ARG A 16 24.52 -27.03 27.06
N VAL A 17 23.43 -27.33 27.76
CA VAL A 17 22.05 -27.08 27.31
C VAL A 17 21.23 -26.78 28.57
N ILE A 18 20.26 -25.88 28.46
CA ILE A 18 19.34 -25.34 29.49
C ILE A 18 19.80 -23.97 30.03
N LEU A 19 19.44 -22.92 29.28
CA LEU A 19 19.27 -21.57 29.82
C LEU A 19 18.24 -20.81 28.97
N THR A 20 16.98 -21.25 29.02
CA THR A 20 15.81 -20.37 28.82
C THR A 20 14.58 -21.08 29.37
N LEU A 21 14.09 -20.62 30.53
CA LEU A 21 12.68 -20.65 30.99
C LEU A 21 12.64 -20.24 32.47
N SER A 22 12.67 -18.93 32.73
CA SER A 22 12.14 -18.33 33.98
C SER A 22 12.33 -16.82 33.96
N ASN A 23 11.41 -16.11 33.32
CA ASN A 23 11.11 -14.72 33.69
C ASN A 23 9.61 -14.60 33.89
N SER A 24 9.16 -15.05 35.06
CA SER A 24 7.87 -14.74 35.64
C SER A 24 7.98 -14.90 37.15
N LEU A 25 7.55 -13.85 37.87
CA LEU A 25 7.43 -13.70 39.32
C LEU A 25 8.76 -13.43 40.04
N THR A 26 8.92 -12.38 40.86
CA THR A 26 8.03 -12.08 41.99
C THR A 26 8.23 -10.62 42.46
N VAL A 27 7.18 -9.79 42.36
CA VAL A 27 6.99 -8.63 43.26
C VAL A 27 6.02 -9.12 44.33
N SER A 28 6.55 -9.65 45.43
CA SER A 28 5.78 -9.91 46.65
C SER A 28 6.74 -10.11 47.82
N ALA A 29 7.10 -9.03 48.50
CA ALA A 29 7.68 -9.04 49.84
C ALA A 29 7.87 -7.60 50.33
N LEU A 30 6.80 -6.92 50.76
CA LEU A 30 6.89 -5.79 51.71
C LEU A 30 5.51 -5.36 52.24
N VAL A 31 4.69 -6.31 52.67
CA VAL A 31 3.59 -6.02 53.62
C VAL A 31 3.48 -7.23 54.54
N HIS A 32 4.04 -7.11 55.74
CA HIS A 32 3.54 -7.68 57.00
C HIS A 32 4.67 -7.66 58.04
N ASN A 33 4.62 -6.68 58.94
CA ASN A 33 4.93 -6.82 60.36
C ASN A 33 4.70 -5.47 61.05
N PHE A 34 3.48 -5.26 61.54
CA PHE A 34 3.20 -4.31 62.62
C PHE A 34 2.58 -5.12 63.77
N PRO A 35 3.11 -5.03 65.00
CA PRO A 35 2.45 -5.61 66.15
C PRO A 35 1.35 -4.68 66.68
N GLU A 36 0.24 -5.27 67.08
CA GLU A 36 -0.84 -4.62 67.82
C GLU A 36 -0.33 -4.11 69.18
N THR A 37 -0.59 -2.84 69.49
CA THR A 37 -0.72 -2.35 70.87
C THR A 37 -1.83 -1.32 70.94
N SER A 38 -2.61 -1.41 72.01
CA SER A 38 -3.88 -0.74 72.26
C SER A 38 -3.74 0.65 72.90
N LEU A 39 -4.71 1.51 72.57
CA LEU A 39 -5.35 2.58 73.36
C LEU A 39 -4.48 3.49 74.26
N SER A 40 -4.35 4.77 73.86
CA SER A 40 -4.87 5.97 74.56
C SER A 40 -4.12 7.25 74.14
N ASN A 41 -4.87 8.34 73.93
CA ASN A 41 -4.38 9.72 73.79
C ASN A 41 -4.10 10.30 75.21
N PRO A 42 -3.44 11.47 75.42
CA PRO A 42 -2.93 12.46 74.46
C PRO A 42 -1.53 13.07 74.80
N GLU A 43 -1.14 14.07 73.99
CA GLU A 43 -0.12 15.13 74.23
C GLU A 43 1.39 14.84 74.03
N GLY A 44 2.06 15.77 73.32
CA GLY A 44 3.47 16.13 73.56
C GLY A 44 4.51 15.76 72.49
N ASP A 45 4.91 16.76 71.69
CA ASP A 45 6.28 16.99 71.18
C ASP A 45 7.08 15.84 70.53
N LYS A 46 6.84 15.51 69.25
CA LYS A 46 7.87 14.92 68.35
C LYS A 46 7.71 15.30 66.87
N ALA A 47 7.62 16.60 66.55
CA ALA A 47 7.47 17.06 65.15
C ALA A 47 8.78 17.51 64.44
N VAL A 48 9.94 17.56 65.11
CA VAL A 48 11.14 18.21 64.51
C VAL A 48 12.24 17.23 64.03
N ASN A 49 12.22 15.97 64.46
CA ASN A 49 13.28 15.00 64.08
C ASN A 49 12.94 14.09 62.87
N ASN A 50 11.69 14.07 62.40
CA ASN A 50 11.28 13.18 61.30
C ASN A 50 11.46 13.80 59.90
N ALA A 51 11.48 15.14 59.81
CA ALA A 51 11.71 15.84 58.54
C ALA A 51 13.19 15.82 58.09
N ARG A 52 14.13 15.68 59.03
CA ARG A 52 15.57 15.64 58.74
C ARG A 52 16.03 14.27 58.26
N SER A 53 15.46 13.19 58.81
CA SER A 53 15.72 11.81 58.38
C SER A 53 15.11 11.51 57.01
N GLN A 54 13.89 12.00 56.72
CA GLN A 54 13.25 11.82 55.41
C GLN A 54 13.98 12.60 54.30
N ARG A 55 14.51 13.80 54.58
CA ARG A 55 15.34 14.55 53.61
C ARG A 55 16.70 13.88 53.37
N GLN A 56 17.29 13.24 54.37
CA GLN A 56 18.53 12.47 54.20
C GLN A 56 18.29 11.17 53.41
N LEU A 57 17.15 10.51 53.59
CA LEU A 57 16.77 9.32 52.82
C LEU A 57 16.49 9.66 51.35
N LEU A 58 15.77 10.78 51.09
CA LEU A 58 15.55 11.26 49.72
C LEU A 58 16.86 11.69 49.03
N ALA A 59 17.75 12.38 49.75
CA ALA A 59 19.05 12.77 49.22
C ALA A 59 19.93 11.55 48.92
N ALA A 60 19.89 10.50 49.74
CA ALA A 60 20.60 9.24 49.49
C ALA A 60 20.02 8.48 48.28
N LEU A 61 18.69 8.45 48.10
CA LEU A 61 18.04 7.84 46.94
C LEU A 61 18.34 8.59 45.63
N VAL A 62 18.41 9.92 45.67
CA VAL A 62 18.82 10.74 44.52
C VAL A 62 20.31 10.55 44.24
N LEU A 63 21.17 10.43 45.25
CA LEU A 63 22.60 10.14 45.05
C LEU A 63 22.83 8.74 44.47
N VAL A 64 22.09 7.72 44.91
CA VAL A 64 22.20 6.34 44.37
C VAL A 64 21.68 6.27 42.94
N SER A 65 20.59 6.98 42.60
CA SER A 65 20.11 7.13 41.22
C SER A 65 21.11 7.86 40.31
N SER A 66 21.76 8.91 40.85
CA SER A 66 22.77 9.70 40.14
C SER A 66 24.08 8.92 39.93
N LEU A 67 24.49 8.12 40.93
CA LEU A 67 25.65 7.22 40.83
C LEU A 67 25.37 6.05 39.88
N PHE A 68 24.14 5.53 39.81
CA PHE A 68 23.74 4.55 38.78
C PHE A 68 23.79 5.14 37.37
N THR A 69 23.36 6.38 37.17
CA THR A 69 23.43 7.05 35.85
C THR A 69 24.88 7.39 35.45
N LEU A 70 25.74 7.82 36.39
CA LEU A 70 27.16 8.07 36.12
C LEU A 70 28.02 6.81 35.96
N THR A 71 27.69 5.69 36.60
CA THR A 71 28.36 4.41 36.33
C THR A 71 27.89 3.79 35.02
N TYR A 72 26.62 3.98 34.62
CA TYR A 72 26.14 3.56 33.30
C TYR A 72 26.77 4.40 32.17
N GLN A 73 26.98 5.71 32.38
CA GLN A 73 27.64 6.58 31.39
C GLN A 73 29.17 6.42 31.33
N SER A 74 29.86 6.04 32.42
CA SER A 74 31.32 5.83 32.39
C SER A 74 31.73 4.38 32.03
N SER A 75 30.87 3.38 32.25
CA SER A 75 31.07 2.02 31.70
C SER A 75 30.80 1.96 30.19
N ALA A 76 30.18 2.97 29.59
CA ALA A 76 29.91 3.01 28.15
C ALA A 76 31.10 3.51 27.30
N ASN A 77 32.23 3.93 27.91
CA ASN A 77 33.30 4.61 27.16
C ASN A 77 34.74 4.10 27.36
N SER A 78 34.97 2.97 28.02
CA SER A 78 36.31 2.34 28.01
C SER A 78 36.26 0.86 28.40
N ASN A 79 35.69 0.03 27.53
CA ASN A 79 35.99 -1.40 27.30
C ASN A 79 34.79 -2.06 26.59
N GLY A 80 34.98 -2.52 25.35
CA GLY A 80 34.06 -3.49 24.74
C GLY A 80 33.50 -3.12 23.38
N ASP A 81 34.34 -2.97 22.36
CA ASP A 81 33.91 -2.94 20.95
C ASP A 81 33.98 -4.35 20.30
N LYS A 82 33.74 -5.40 21.09
CA LYS A 82 33.78 -6.81 20.63
C LYS A 82 32.50 -7.60 20.88
N ASP A 83 31.46 -6.99 21.46
CA ASP A 83 30.24 -7.72 21.87
C ASP A 83 28.92 -6.98 21.56
N ARG A 84 28.93 -5.99 20.66
CA ARG A 84 27.68 -5.50 20.08
C ARG A 84 27.28 -6.43 18.95
N SER A 85 26.16 -7.15 19.14
CA SER A 85 25.47 -7.82 18.04
C SER A 85 25.33 -6.83 16.88
N PRO A 86 25.68 -7.22 15.64
CA PRO A 86 25.56 -6.32 14.50
C PRO A 86 24.11 -5.82 14.38
N ALA A 87 23.95 -4.58 13.92
CA ALA A 87 22.63 -4.01 13.70
C ALA A 87 21.79 -4.92 12.78
N PRO A 88 20.46 -5.04 13.02
CA PRO A 88 19.57 -5.82 12.18
C PRO A 88 19.70 -5.39 10.71
N VAL A 89 19.71 -6.35 9.79
CA VAL A 89 19.63 -6.07 8.35
C VAL A 89 18.21 -5.87 7.88
N ILE A 90 17.22 -6.49 8.55
CA ILE A 90 15.81 -6.24 8.26
C ILE A 90 15.39 -4.92 8.93
N ARG A 91 14.96 -3.97 8.12
CA ARG A 91 14.52 -2.64 8.50
C ARG A 91 13.02 -2.65 8.71
N ALA A 92 12.63 -2.47 9.97
CA ALA A 92 11.25 -2.16 10.31
C ALA A 92 10.81 -0.85 9.64
N ALA A 93 9.64 -0.86 9.00
CA ALA A 93 8.98 0.35 8.56
C ALA A 93 8.84 1.31 9.76
N PRO A 94 9.15 2.62 9.57
CA PRO A 94 8.98 3.61 10.61
C PRO A 94 7.49 3.73 10.99
N PRO A 95 7.17 4.33 12.15
CA PRO A 95 5.78 4.61 12.50
C PRO A 95 5.07 5.40 11.41
N ALA A 96 3.76 5.19 11.28
CA ALA A 96 2.91 5.93 10.35
C ALA A 96 3.12 7.45 10.47
N PRO A 97 3.12 8.18 9.34
CA PRO A 97 3.33 9.61 9.35
C PRO A 97 2.18 10.31 10.08
N ALA A 98 2.51 11.17 11.04
CA ALA A 98 1.54 12.08 11.62
C ALA A 98 1.15 13.15 10.60
N ILE A 99 -0.13 13.18 10.22
CA ILE A 99 -0.72 14.22 9.38
C ILE A 99 -1.67 15.02 10.26
N ASP A 100 -1.35 16.29 10.46
CA ASP A 100 -2.19 17.21 11.21
C ASP A 100 -3.55 17.38 10.54
N ASP A 101 -4.62 17.35 11.33
CA ASP A 101 -5.99 17.39 10.80
C ASP A 101 -6.28 18.72 10.11
N LYS A 102 -5.73 19.83 10.60
CA LYS A 102 -5.91 21.14 9.96
C LYS A 102 -5.17 21.20 8.63
N GLU A 103 -3.96 20.63 8.54
CA GLU A 103 -3.23 20.48 7.27
C GLU A 103 -4.03 19.62 6.27
N ARG A 104 -4.58 18.48 6.72
CA ARG A 104 -5.41 17.60 5.87
C ARG A 104 -6.64 18.34 5.34
N LEU A 105 -7.39 18.99 6.22
CA LEU A 105 -8.61 19.71 5.84
C LEU A 105 -8.31 20.87 4.88
N ALA A 106 -7.19 21.58 5.07
CA ALA A 106 -6.75 22.62 4.15
C ALA A 106 -6.40 22.07 2.76
N GLU A 107 -5.70 20.93 2.70
CA GLU A 107 -5.36 20.24 1.45
C GLU A 107 -6.62 19.76 0.71
N LEU A 108 -7.57 19.13 1.41
CA LEU A 108 -8.85 18.70 0.81
C LEU A 108 -9.65 19.89 0.26
N ALA A 109 -9.75 20.99 1.02
CA ALA A 109 -10.41 22.21 0.56
C ALA A 109 -9.71 22.80 -0.68
N SER A 110 -8.37 22.82 -0.70
CA SER A 110 -7.60 23.28 -1.87
C SER A 110 -7.84 22.40 -3.10
N ARG A 111 -7.91 21.08 -2.95
CA ARG A 111 -8.26 20.16 -4.05
C ARG A 111 -9.64 20.46 -4.61
N ARG A 112 -10.66 20.64 -3.77
CA ARG A 112 -12.02 21.00 -4.23
C ARG A 112 -12.05 22.34 -4.95
N ALA A 113 -11.33 23.34 -4.45
CA ALA A 113 -11.18 24.63 -5.13
C ALA A 113 -10.48 24.52 -6.50
N ARG A 114 -9.42 23.72 -6.63
CA ARG A 114 -8.74 23.48 -7.93
C ARG A 114 -9.62 22.75 -8.93
N VAL A 115 -10.44 21.79 -8.47
CA VAL A 115 -11.45 21.14 -9.31
C VAL A 115 -12.47 22.17 -9.81
N ALA A 116 -12.97 23.01 -8.91
CA ALA A 116 -13.95 24.05 -9.21
C ALA A 116 -13.43 25.05 -10.25
N GLU A 117 -12.17 25.48 -10.13
CA GLU A 117 -11.49 26.32 -11.12
C GLU A 117 -11.44 25.64 -12.50
N LYS A 118 -11.06 24.35 -12.55
CA LYS A 118 -10.92 23.60 -13.81
C LYS A 118 -12.24 23.32 -14.52
N ILE A 119 -13.33 23.08 -13.80
CA ILE A 119 -14.64 22.80 -14.40
C ILE A 119 -15.44 24.09 -14.69
N GLY A 120 -15.11 25.19 -14.03
CA GLY A 120 -15.70 26.52 -14.25
C GLY A 120 -17.05 26.75 -13.55
N PRO A 121 -17.54 28.01 -13.54
CA PRO A 121 -18.70 28.46 -12.74
C PRO A 121 -20.06 27.95 -13.24
N ASN A 122 -20.14 27.47 -14.49
CA ASN A 122 -21.38 27.00 -15.12
C ASN A 122 -21.54 25.46 -15.00
N SER A 123 -20.87 24.86 -14.03
CA SER A 123 -20.71 23.41 -13.98
C SER A 123 -21.23 22.82 -12.68
N VAL A 124 -21.61 21.55 -12.74
CA VAL A 124 -21.89 20.69 -11.60
C VAL A 124 -20.97 19.48 -11.72
N LEU A 125 -20.24 19.13 -10.67
CA LEU A 125 -19.53 17.85 -10.57
C LEU A 125 -20.30 16.93 -9.62
N VAL A 126 -20.47 15.67 -10.01
CA VAL A 126 -20.98 14.62 -9.13
C VAL A 126 -19.96 13.49 -9.04
N LEU A 127 -19.61 13.08 -7.81
CA LEU A 127 -18.78 11.92 -7.54
C LEU A 127 -19.54 10.95 -6.62
N PHE A 128 -19.66 9.70 -7.04
CA PHE A 128 -20.28 8.65 -6.24
C PHE A 128 -19.21 7.87 -5.46
N SER A 129 -19.59 7.29 -4.33
CA SER A 129 -18.77 6.29 -3.66
C SER A 129 -18.74 5.01 -4.48
N ALA A 130 -17.68 4.21 -4.35
CA ALA A 130 -17.61 2.90 -4.98
C ALA A 130 -18.77 1.99 -4.53
N ASP A 131 -19.27 1.16 -5.45
CA ASP A 131 -20.20 0.07 -5.14
C ASP A 131 -19.45 -1.10 -4.47
N PRO A 132 -20.02 -1.75 -3.43
CA PRO A 132 -19.51 -3.01 -2.91
C PRO A 132 -19.41 -4.08 -4.01
N ARG A 133 -18.35 -4.89 -3.96
CA ARG A 133 -18.10 -5.96 -4.93
C ARG A 133 -18.32 -7.31 -4.26
N VAL A 134 -19.20 -8.13 -4.83
CA VAL A 134 -19.46 -9.48 -4.34
C VAL A 134 -18.26 -10.39 -4.60
N TYR A 135 -17.77 -11.07 -3.56
CA TYR A 135 -16.79 -12.15 -3.63
C TYR A 135 -17.47 -13.48 -4.00
N ALA A 136 -18.41 -13.92 -3.16
CA ALA A 136 -19.17 -15.15 -3.37
C ALA A 136 -20.53 -15.09 -2.65
N ASN A 137 -21.62 -15.25 -3.39
CA ASN A 137 -22.99 -15.16 -2.88
C ASN A 137 -23.25 -13.84 -2.12
N ASP A 138 -23.39 -13.90 -0.79
CA ASP A 138 -23.66 -12.79 0.12
C ASP A 138 -22.40 -12.24 0.82
N VAL A 139 -21.22 -12.74 0.43
CA VAL A 139 -19.92 -12.26 0.94
C VAL A 139 -19.36 -11.23 -0.04
N ASP A 140 -19.10 -10.02 0.45
CA ASP A 140 -18.41 -8.97 -0.29
C ASP A 140 -16.88 -9.07 -0.14
N TYR A 141 -16.15 -8.60 -1.15
CA TYR A 141 -14.74 -8.23 -1.00
C TYR A 141 -14.60 -7.07 0.01
N GLU A 142 -13.39 -6.91 0.57
CA GLU A 142 -13.07 -5.73 1.39
C GLU A 142 -13.39 -4.43 0.60
N TYR A 143 -14.08 -3.49 1.26
CA TYR A 143 -14.52 -2.26 0.61
C TYR A 143 -13.34 -1.32 0.34
N ARG A 144 -13.19 -0.90 -0.92
CA ARG A 144 -12.19 0.09 -1.37
C ARG A 144 -12.89 1.25 -2.06
N GLN A 145 -12.74 2.46 -1.49
CA GLN A 145 -13.39 3.68 -1.99
C GLN A 145 -12.90 4.08 -3.39
N GLU A 146 -13.73 4.79 -4.15
CA GLU A 146 -13.33 5.44 -5.40
C GLU A 146 -12.31 6.56 -5.13
N ASN A 147 -11.21 6.56 -5.89
CA ASN A 147 -10.05 7.38 -5.59
C ASN A 147 -10.32 8.88 -5.66
N ASN A 148 -11.13 9.38 -6.60
CA ASN A 148 -11.36 10.81 -6.74
C ASN A 148 -12.32 11.35 -5.67
N LEU A 149 -13.32 10.57 -5.25
CA LEU A 149 -14.14 10.90 -4.08
C LEU A 149 -13.28 10.93 -2.82
N PHE A 150 -12.46 9.90 -2.59
CA PHE A 150 -11.53 9.88 -1.44
C PHE A 150 -10.55 11.06 -1.51
N TYR A 151 -10.00 11.36 -2.68
CA TYR A 151 -9.05 12.46 -2.90
C TYR A 151 -9.62 13.82 -2.49
N LEU A 152 -10.92 14.05 -2.65
CA LEU A 152 -11.60 15.30 -2.29
C LEU A 152 -12.22 15.32 -0.89
N THR A 153 -12.42 14.17 -0.26
CA THR A 153 -13.25 14.06 0.96
C THR A 153 -12.62 13.28 2.11
N ASN A 154 -11.63 12.41 1.85
CA ASN A 154 -11.07 11.48 2.83
C ASN A 154 -12.12 10.52 3.48
N LEU A 155 -13.28 10.32 2.85
CA LEU A 155 -14.35 9.47 3.36
C LEU A 155 -14.24 8.03 2.85
N LYS A 156 -14.35 7.04 3.76
CA LYS A 156 -14.32 5.60 3.42
C LYS A 156 -15.71 4.92 3.45
N GLN A 157 -16.80 5.67 3.58
CA GLN A 157 -18.15 5.12 3.68
C GLN A 157 -18.80 4.92 2.30
N LYS A 158 -19.45 3.76 2.14
CA LYS A 158 -20.31 3.43 0.99
C LYS A 158 -21.60 4.25 0.97
N GLY A 159 -22.14 4.49 -0.22
CA GLY A 159 -23.39 5.22 -0.44
C GLY A 159 -23.28 6.74 -0.27
N ALA A 160 -22.07 7.28 -0.18
CA ALA A 160 -21.84 8.73 -0.14
C ALA A 160 -21.83 9.32 -1.55
N THR A 161 -22.23 10.57 -1.71
CA THR A 161 -22.13 11.30 -2.99
C THR A 161 -21.72 12.74 -2.73
N LEU A 162 -20.69 13.21 -3.44
CA LEU A 162 -20.26 14.61 -3.40
C LEU A 162 -20.80 15.35 -4.62
N VAL A 163 -21.41 16.51 -4.38
CA VAL A 163 -21.77 17.46 -5.44
C VAL A 163 -21.04 18.78 -5.23
N LEU A 164 -20.33 19.25 -6.26
CA LEU A 164 -19.69 20.57 -6.29
C LEU A 164 -20.35 21.45 -7.35
N ILE A 165 -20.68 22.68 -6.97
CA ILE A 165 -21.25 23.69 -7.87
C ILE A 165 -20.44 24.99 -7.69
N PRO A 166 -19.48 25.27 -8.58
CA PRO A 166 -18.58 26.42 -8.43
C PRO A 166 -19.24 27.79 -8.61
N GLY A 167 -20.42 27.84 -9.25
CA GLY A 167 -21.09 29.10 -9.59
C GLY A 167 -21.69 29.85 -8.39
N ASN A 168 -21.62 31.19 -8.47
CA ASN A 168 -22.10 32.24 -7.53
C ASN A 168 -21.03 32.76 -6.55
N GLN A 169 -21.42 33.55 -5.54
CA GLN A 169 -20.50 34.22 -4.62
C GLN A 169 -19.71 33.23 -3.74
N GLN A 170 -20.24 32.03 -3.53
CA GLN A 170 -19.62 30.93 -2.80
C GLN A 170 -19.85 29.62 -3.55
N MET A 171 -18.83 28.75 -3.57
CA MET A 171 -18.97 27.39 -4.09
C MET A 171 -19.87 26.57 -3.16
N HIS A 172 -20.89 25.92 -3.72
CA HIS A 172 -21.68 24.94 -2.99
C HIS A 172 -20.96 23.59 -2.99
N GLU A 173 -20.70 23.08 -1.78
CA GLU A 173 -20.10 21.77 -1.51
C GLU A 173 -21.11 20.94 -0.72
N ILE A 174 -21.84 20.06 -1.39
CA ILE A 174 -22.92 19.29 -0.77
C ILE A 174 -22.52 17.82 -0.70
N LEU A 175 -22.47 17.27 0.50
CA LEU A 175 -22.27 15.85 0.73
C LEU A 175 -23.60 15.18 1.03
N PHE A 176 -23.93 14.15 0.26
CA PHE A 176 -25.08 13.28 0.49
C PHE A 176 -24.59 12.03 1.22
N LEU A 177 -25.07 11.79 2.44
CA LEU A 177 -24.60 10.73 3.31
C LEU A 177 -25.76 9.80 3.73
N PRO A 178 -25.58 8.47 3.73
CA PRO A 178 -26.58 7.54 4.26
C PRO A 178 -26.94 7.88 5.71
N ARG A 179 -28.23 7.79 6.04
CA ARG A 179 -28.68 7.87 7.43
C ARG A 179 -28.08 6.70 8.20
N ARG A 180 -27.59 6.97 9.41
CA ARG A 180 -27.18 5.91 10.34
C ARG A 180 -28.34 4.95 10.61
N ASP A 181 -28.05 3.67 10.51
CA ASP A 181 -28.99 2.58 10.80
C ASP A 181 -28.39 1.71 11.90
N PRO A 182 -28.87 1.84 13.16
CA PRO A 182 -28.37 1.05 14.28
C PRO A 182 -28.44 -0.47 14.06
N THR A 183 -29.41 -0.93 13.27
CA THR A 183 -29.52 -2.34 12.90
C THR A 183 -28.34 -2.70 12.02
N ALA A 184 -28.14 -1.99 10.91
CA ALA A 184 -27.03 -2.25 10.00
C ALA A 184 -25.65 -2.08 10.67
N GLU A 185 -25.50 -1.12 11.57
CA GLU A 185 -24.25 -0.90 12.32
C GLU A 185 -23.90 -2.07 13.24
N THR A 186 -24.91 -2.77 13.78
CA THR A 186 -24.71 -4.00 14.56
C THR A 186 -24.13 -5.13 13.70
N TRP A 187 -24.48 -5.19 12.42
CA TRP A 187 -24.05 -6.26 11.50
C TRP A 187 -22.77 -5.94 10.73
N THR A 188 -22.62 -4.68 10.29
CA THR A 188 -21.64 -4.29 9.27
C THR A 188 -20.67 -3.20 9.73
N GLY A 189 -20.79 -2.76 10.99
CA GLY A 189 -19.91 -1.77 11.59
C GLY A 189 -20.40 -0.33 11.46
N HIS A 190 -19.65 0.58 12.07
CA HIS A 190 -20.01 1.99 12.26
C HIS A 190 -20.29 2.74 10.95
N MET A 191 -21.34 3.57 10.95
CA MET A 191 -21.65 4.52 9.89
C MET A 191 -21.41 5.94 10.41
N TYR A 192 -20.79 6.79 9.59
CA TYR A 192 -20.50 8.18 9.92
C TYR A 192 -21.74 8.95 10.37
N SER A 193 -21.60 9.69 11.46
CA SER A 193 -22.45 10.85 11.72
C SER A 193 -22.06 12.02 10.79
N ALA A 194 -22.90 13.05 10.73
CA ALA A 194 -22.55 14.24 9.95
C ALA A 194 -21.35 14.99 10.54
N GLU A 195 -21.20 15.00 11.86
CA GLU A 195 -20.04 15.57 12.55
C GLU A 195 -18.75 14.83 12.18
N GLU A 196 -18.78 13.50 12.14
CA GLU A 196 -17.62 12.70 11.74
C GLU A 196 -17.28 12.90 10.26
N ALA A 197 -18.30 12.93 9.40
CA ALA A 197 -18.11 13.21 7.97
C ALA A 197 -17.55 14.63 7.73
N GLN A 198 -18.02 15.62 8.50
CA GLN A 198 -17.50 16.99 8.45
C GLN A 198 -16.07 17.08 9.01
N ALA A 199 -15.76 16.38 10.10
CA ALA A 199 -14.41 16.32 10.66
C ALA A 199 -13.41 15.66 9.69
N ALA A 200 -13.85 14.65 8.94
CA ALA A 200 -13.00 13.97 7.96
C ALA A 200 -12.79 14.78 6.66
N SER A 201 -13.84 15.45 6.17
CA SER A 201 -13.86 16.07 4.83
C SER A 201 -13.75 17.60 4.82
N GLY A 202 -14.13 18.24 5.92
CA GLY A 202 -14.30 19.70 6.04
C GLY A 202 -15.58 20.24 5.40
N ILE A 203 -16.41 19.39 4.79
CA ILE A 203 -17.66 19.80 4.13
C ILE A 203 -18.71 20.11 5.19
N ARG A 204 -19.41 21.24 5.03
CA ARG A 204 -20.34 21.78 6.04
C ARG A 204 -21.80 21.67 5.66
N GLU A 205 -22.11 21.30 4.43
CA GLU A 205 -23.47 21.04 3.97
C GLU A 205 -23.62 19.55 3.70
N ILE A 206 -24.33 18.87 4.60
CA ILE A 206 -24.48 17.41 4.58
C ILE A 206 -25.97 17.08 4.65
N TRP A 207 -26.48 16.41 3.61
CA TRP A 207 -27.86 15.99 3.50
C TRP A 207 -27.97 14.47 3.48
N GLU A 208 -29.16 13.95 3.77
CA GLU A 208 -29.44 12.51 3.67
C GLU A 208 -29.29 12.04 2.21
N ALA A 209 -28.68 10.85 2.01
CA ALA A 209 -28.37 10.31 0.69
C ALA A 209 -29.56 10.29 -0.28
N LYS A 210 -30.76 10.01 0.23
CA LYS A 210 -31.99 9.94 -0.57
C LYS A 210 -32.41 11.27 -1.19
N GLU A 211 -31.88 12.39 -0.72
CA GLU A 211 -32.17 13.73 -1.24
C GLU A 211 -31.39 14.04 -2.53
N PHE A 212 -30.39 13.22 -2.90
CA PHE A 212 -29.60 13.42 -4.13
C PHE A 212 -30.47 13.45 -5.40
N GLU A 213 -31.31 12.43 -5.59
CA GLU A 213 -32.17 12.32 -6.78
C GLU A 213 -33.21 13.45 -6.88
N PRO A 214 -33.97 13.79 -5.80
CA PRO A 214 -34.82 14.98 -5.78
C PRO A 214 -34.06 16.29 -6.08
N PHE A 215 -32.88 16.48 -5.49
CA PHE A 215 -32.04 17.66 -5.72
C PHE A 215 -31.62 17.78 -7.18
N MET A 216 -31.07 16.70 -7.76
CA MET A 216 -30.63 16.68 -9.15
C MET A 216 -31.80 16.89 -10.14
N ARG A 217 -33.00 16.39 -9.80
CA ARG A 217 -34.24 16.65 -10.56
C ARG A 217 -34.67 18.11 -10.50
N ALA A 218 -34.61 18.73 -9.33
CA ALA A 218 -34.95 20.14 -9.17
C ALA A 218 -33.96 21.05 -9.91
N LEU A 219 -32.64 20.77 -9.80
CA LEU A 219 -31.62 21.46 -10.58
C LEU A 219 -31.90 21.38 -12.08
N ARG A 220 -32.23 20.18 -12.59
CA ARG A 220 -32.60 19.98 -14.01
C ARG A 220 -33.79 20.85 -14.43
N ASN A 221 -34.75 21.03 -13.53
CA ASN A 221 -35.95 21.84 -13.76
C ASN A 221 -35.73 23.35 -13.48
N ARG A 222 -34.50 23.78 -13.20
CA ARG A 222 -34.15 25.16 -12.81
C ARG A 222 -34.92 25.64 -11.59
N GLN A 223 -35.15 24.72 -10.65
CA GLN A 223 -35.85 24.96 -9.41
C GLN A 223 -34.86 24.96 -8.25
N ALA A 224 -35.00 25.94 -7.35
CA ALA A 224 -34.36 25.87 -6.06
C ALA A 224 -34.82 24.62 -5.32
N TYR A 225 -33.90 23.98 -4.62
CA TYR A 225 -34.21 22.83 -3.81
C TYR A 225 -33.51 22.93 -2.47
N ARG A 226 -34.30 22.68 -1.42
CA ARG A 226 -33.80 22.52 -0.07
C ARG A 226 -34.56 21.33 0.54
N PRO A 227 -33.85 20.33 1.07
CA PRO A 227 -34.50 19.23 1.77
C PRO A 227 -35.34 19.74 2.95
N LYS A 228 -36.23 18.88 3.44
CA LYS A 228 -36.87 19.11 4.75
C LYS A 228 -35.81 19.10 5.85
N ALA A 229 -36.09 19.79 6.97
CA ALA A 229 -35.12 19.97 8.06
C ALA A 229 -34.56 18.64 8.59
N GLU A 230 -35.37 17.59 8.67
CA GLU A 230 -34.99 16.25 9.13
C GLU A 230 -34.02 15.50 8.19
N ALA A 231 -33.89 15.95 6.94
CA ALA A 231 -33.00 15.40 5.93
C ALA A 231 -31.75 16.28 5.72
N ILE A 232 -31.64 17.42 6.42
CA ILE A 232 -30.42 18.22 6.49
C ILE A 232 -29.67 17.79 7.75
N PHE A 233 -28.64 16.95 7.59
CA PHE A 233 -27.84 16.49 8.72
C PHE A 233 -26.88 17.56 9.23
N MET A 234 -26.37 18.42 8.33
CA MET A 234 -25.57 19.59 8.68
C MET A 234 -25.78 20.71 7.66
N SER A 235 -25.80 21.96 8.13
CA SER A 235 -25.95 23.15 7.28
C SER A 235 -24.74 24.08 7.41
N ALA A 236 -24.26 24.60 6.29
CA ALA A 236 -23.11 25.50 6.23
C ALA A 236 -23.33 26.83 7.00
N SER A 237 -24.59 27.19 7.30
CA SER A 237 -24.97 28.46 7.93
C SER A 237 -24.76 28.52 9.45
N ALA A 238 -24.26 27.45 10.10
CA ALA A 238 -24.23 27.35 11.55
C ALA A 238 -23.15 28.21 12.28
N HIS A 239 -22.26 28.92 11.58
CA HIS A 239 -21.32 29.86 12.20
C HIS A 239 -21.30 31.19 11.44
N GLY A 240 -22.01 32.19 11.96
CA GLY A 240 -21.80 33.60 11.60
C GLY A 240 -22.87 34.30 10.77
N SER A 241 -24.16 34.03 10.99
CA SER A 241 -25.18 35.08 10.85
C SER A 241 -26.44 34.73 11.63
N THR A 242 -26.53 35.23 12.86
CA THR A 242 -27.84 35.51 13.46
C THR A 242 -28.50 36.63 12.65
N GLN A 243 -29.15 36.30 11.55
CA GLN A 243 -30.34 37.01 11.05
C GLN A 243 -31.07 36.21 9.97
N SER A 244 -32.12 35.53 10.42
CA SER A 244 -33.42 35.43 9.76
C SER A 244 -33.49 34.94 8.30
N ALA A 245 -33.86 33.68 8.14
CA ALA A 245 -34.81 33.27 7.09
C ALA A 245 -35.70 32.14 7.62
N MET A 246 -36.36 32.40 8.75
CA MET A 246 -37.62 31.73 9.11
C MET A 246 -38.72 32.38 8.28
N ILE A 247 -39.30 31.68 7.30
CA ILE A 247 -40.71 31.86 6.95
C ILE A 247 -41.31 30.48 6.62
N GLY A 248 -41.90 29.87 7.65
CA GLY A 248 -43.11 29.09 7.46
C GLY A 248 -44.29 30.06 7.45
N GLY A 249 -45.13 30.00 6.42
CA GLY A 249 -46.34 30.79 6.32
C GLY A 249 -46.94 30.75 4.91
N ALA A 250 -48.09 30.11 4.76
CA ALA A 250 -48.85 30.09 3.53
C ALA A 250 -49.37 31.50 3.17
N ALA A 251 -49.12 31.97 1.95
CA ALA A 251 -50.10 32.68 1.09
C ALA A 251 -49.44 33.35 -0.14
N ASN A 252 -50.24 33.33 -1.21
CA ASN A 252 -50.19 34.05 -2.49
C ASN A 252 -49.40 35.36 -2.63
N ALA A 253 -48.98 35.56 -3.89
CA ALA A 253 -48.68 36.81 -4.59
C ALA A 253 -47.37 37.54 -4.23
N GLY A 254 -46.41 37.47 -5.17
CA GLY A 254 -45.38 38.50 -5.34
C GLY A 254 -44.11 38.35 -4.49
N GLN A 255 -43.39 37.22 -4.59
CA GLN A 255 -41.99 37.17 -4.15
C GLN A 255 -41.07 37.46 -5.32
N ALA A 256 -40.45 38.64 -5.29
CA ALA A 256 -39.23 38.89 -6.04
C ALA A 256 -38.17 37.87 -5.61
N ASN A 257 -37.50 37.25 -6.60
CA ASN A 257 -36.49 36.22 -6.48
C ASN A 257 -35.47 36.50 -5.37
N LEU A 258 -35.57 35.79 -4.25
CA LEU A 258 -34.43 35.61 -3.35
C LEU A 258 -33.38 34.77 -4.09
N PRO A 259 -32.09 35.14 -4.06
CA PRO A 259 -31.05 34.34 -4.69
C PRO A 259 -31.03 32.93 -4.08
N THR A 260 -31.27 31.96 -4.95
CA THR A 260 -31.24 30.52 -4.71
C THR A 260 -29.82 30.00 -4.53
N GLY A 261 -28.79 30.78 -4.89
CA GLY A 261 -27.40 30.34 -4.93
C GLY A 261 -27.09 29.51 -6.18
N PHE A 262 -27.99 29.48 -7.16
CA PHE A 262 -27.84 28.76 -8.44
C PHE A 262 -28.07 29.64 -9.66
N GLU A 263 -28.15 30.96 -9.51
CA GLU A 263 -28.51 31.93 -10.56
C GLU A 263 -27.61 31.81 -11.79
N ASN A 264 -26.28 31.77 -11.58
CA ASN A 264 -25.32 31.63 -12.66
C ASN A 264 -25.47 30.31 -13.41
N LEU A 265 -25.68 29.21 -12.67
CA LEU A 265 -25.91 27.89 -13.25
C LEU A 265 -27.22 27.86 -14.06
N PHE A 266 -28.33 28.37 -13.51
CA PHE A 266 -29.61 28.42 -14.20
C PHE A 266 -29.58 29.34 -15.43
N SER A 267 -28.82 30.43 -15.36
CA SER A 267 -28.58 31.32 -16.51
C SER A 267 -27.78 30.61 -17.61
N ALA A 268 -26.76 29.83 -17.24
CA ALA A 268 -26.00 29.02 -18.20
C ALA A 268 -26.86 27.89 -18.80
N MET A 269 -27.70 27.23 -17.99
CA MET A 269 -28.65 26.22 -18.47
C MET A 269 -29.67 26.81 -19.46
N ALA A 270 -30.06 28.07 -19.29
CA ALA A 270 -30.94 28.77 -20.23
C ALA A 270 -30.29 29.04 -21.60
N ARG A 271 -28.96 29.01 -21.66
CA ARG A 271 -28.15 29.17 -22.88
C ARG A 271 -27.53 27.86 -23.38
N ASP A 272 -27.90 26.72 -22.80
CA ASP A 272 -27.29 25.40 -23.07
C ASP A 272 -25.77 25.34 -22.83
N GLU A 273 -25.27 26.21 -21.93
CA GLU A 273 -23.85 26.35 -21.58
C GLU A 273 -23.48 25.59 -20.29
N ALA A 274 -24.45 25.07 -19.55
CA ALA A 274 -24.15 24.36 -18.30
C ALA A 274 -23.55 22.98 -18.58
N SER A 275 -22.65 22.54 -17.70
CA SER A 275 -21.96 21.24 -17.83
C SER A 275 -22.15 20.36 -16.60
N LEU A 276 -22.48 19.09 -16.81
CA LEU A 276 -22.54 18.07 -15.76
C LEU A 276 -21.31 17.17 -15.91
N TYR A 277 -20.39 17.26 -14.96
CA TYR A 277 -19.18 16.46 -14.89
C TYR A 277 -19.43 15.18 -14.08
N LEU A 278 -19.06 14.05 -14.67
CA LEU A 278 -19.12 12.71 -14.09
C LEU A 278 -17.81 11.96 -14.40
N LEU A 279 -17.45 10.96 -13.61
CA LEU A 279 -16.37 10.03 -13.98
C LEU A 279 -16.88 9.08 -15.06
N LEU A 280 -16.52 9.36 -16.32
CA LEU A 280 -16.93 8.58 -17.49
C LEU A 280 -15.70 8.18 -18.30
N PRO A 281 -14.80 7.37 -17.74
CA PRO A 281 -13.60 6.95 -18.45
C PRO A 281 -13.90 6.06 -19.66
N ARG A 282 -12.86 5.69 -20.40
CA ARG A 282 -12.96 4.88 -21.63
C ARG A 282 -13.60 3.51 -21.36
N GLU A 283 -14.08 2.86 -22.43
CA GLU A 283 -14.84 1.61 -22.33
C GLU A 283 -14.08 0.44 -21.66
N ASP A 284 -12.75 0.44 -21.66
CA ASP A 284 -11.92 -0.55 -20.97
C ASP A 284 -11.88 -0.36 -19.44
N GLU A 285 -12.08 0.87 -18.96
CA GLU A 285 -12.23 1.21 -17.53
C GLU A 285 -13.71 1.13 -17.08
N SER A 286 -14.63 0.74 -17.97
CA SER A 286 -16.09 0.82 -17.78
C SER A 286 -16.66 -0.02 -16.64
N ARG A 287 -15.94 -1.05 -16.17
CA ARG A 287 -16.46 -1.98 -15.16
C ARG A 287 -16.62 -1.35 -13.78
N GLU A 288 -15.82 -0.33 -13.47
CA GLU A 288 -15.81 0.36 -12.17
C GLU A 288 -16.88 1.46 -12.08
N TYR A 289 -17.22 2.11 -13.19
CA TYR A 289 -18.06 3.33 -13.21
C TYR A 289 -19.48 3.09 -13.76
N LYS A 290 -20.07 1.92 -13.43
CA LYS A 290 -21.41 1.56 -13.93
C LYS A 290 -22.50 2.50 -13.41
N GLN A 291 -22.38 2.97 -12.17
CA GLN A 291 -23.33 3.89 -11.56
C GLN A 291 -23.33 5.23 -12.31
N GLU A 292 -22.15 5.79 -12.60
CA GLU A 292 -21.97 7.03 -13.35
C GLU A 292 -22.55 6.90 -14.76
N GLN A 293 -22.28 5.78 -15.44
CA GLN A 293 -22.80 5.51 -16.78
C GLN A 293 -24.34 5.41 -16.77
N ALA A 294 -24.91 4.69 -15.80
CA ALA A 294 -26.36 4.57 -15.66
C ALA A 294 -27.01 5.94 -15.39
N PHE A 295 -26.40 6.73 -14.51
CA PHE A 295 -26.85 8.08 -14.20
C PHE A 295 -26.76 9.00 -15.42
N ALA A 296 -25.63 8.98 -16.16
CA ALA A 296 -25.46 9.74 -17.40
C ALA A 296 -26.51 9.35 -18.47
N ALA A 297 -26.76 8.05 -18.64
CA ALA A 297 -27.77 7.56 -19.58
C ALA A 297 -29.20 7.96 -19.18
N GLN A 298 -29.52 7.94 -17.88
CA GLN A 298 -30.80 8.46 -17.37
C GLN A 298 -30.92 9.98 -17.57
N TRP A 299 -29.84 10.72 -17.34
CA TRP A 299 -29.78 12.17 -17.56
C TRP A 299 -30.06 12.52 -19.03
N ALA A 300 -29.36 11.86 -19.97
CA ALA A 300 -29.47 12.10 -21.40
C ALA A 300 -30.89 11.86 -21.97
N ARG A 301 -31.63 10.87 -21.45
CA ARG A 301 -32.99 10.51 -21.91
C ARG A 301 -34.06 11.57 -21.62
N SER A 302 -33.74 12.60 -20.86
CA SER A 302 -34.73 13.56 -20.32
C SER A 302 -34.38 15.03 -20.58
N ALA A 303 -33.51 15.31 -21.55
CA ALA A 303 -32.69 16.52 -21.56
C ALA A 303 -33.41 17.84 -21.87
N GLY A 304 -33.04 18.86 -21.08
CA GLY A 304 -32.80 20.24 -21.49
C GLY A 304 -31.76 20.90 -20.57
N GLY A 305 -30.74 21.57 -21.12
CA GLY A 305 -29.89 22.53 -20.40
C GLY A 305 -28.51 22.10 -19.86
N PHE A 306 -28.08 20.83 -19.97
CA PHE A 306 -26.74 20.39 -19.52
C PHE A 306 -25.99 19.55 -20.57
N ASN A 307 -24.69 19.83 -20.72
CA ASN A 307 -23.75 18.99 -21.46
C ASN A 307 -23.03 18.04 -20.50
N VAL A 308 -23.19 16.72 -20.68
CA VAL A 308 -22.46 15.72 -19.87
C VAL A 308 -21.00 15.68 -20.31
N ARG A 309 -20.06 15.75 -19.37
CA ARG A 309 -18.62 15.78 -19.60
C ARG A 309 -17.89 14.77 -18.70
N ASN A 310 -16.81 14.20 -19.22
CA ASN A 310 -15.93 13.33 -18.43
C ASN A 310 -14.99 14.16 -17.54
N ALA A 311 -15.00 13.87 -16.23
CA ALA A 311 -14.15 14.50 -15.23
C ALA A 311 -12.76 13.83 -15.09
N ALA A 312 -12.55 12.62 -15.60
CA ALA A 312 -11.29 11.89 -15.44
C ALA A 312 -10.04 12.70 -15.87
N PRO A 313 -10.03 13.47 -16.99
CA PRO A 313 -8.88 14.30 -17.35
C PRO A 313 -8.54 15.40 -16.35
N VAL A 314 -9.54 15.91 -15.60
CA VAL A 314 -9.34 16.93 -14.56
C VAL A 314 -8.54 16.32 -13.40
N PHE A 315 -8.98 15.15 -12.92
CA PHE A 315 -8.30 14.44 -11.84
C PHE A 315 -6.95 13.90 -12.25
N ALA A 316 -6.80 13.39 -13.47
CA ALA A 316 -5.53 12.92 -14.00
C ALA A 316 -4.44 14.01 -13.95
N GLN A 317 -4.78 15.26 -14.28
CA GLN A 317 -3.83 16.36 -14.17
C GLN A 317 -3.51 16.72 -12.72
N MET A 318 -4.49 16.66 -11.82
CA MET A 318 -4.35 17.08 -10.43
C MET A 318 -3.56 16.08 -9.59
N ARG A 319 -3.81 14.77 -9.77
CA ARG A 319 -3.17 13.68 -9.04
C ARG A 319 -1.76 13.36 -9.53
N LEU A 320 -1.40 13.81 -10.73
CA LEU A 320 -0.10 13.53 -11.32
C LEU A 320 1.07 14.11 -10.50
N ILE A 321 0.89 15.31 -9.93
CA ILE A 321 1.89 15.99 -9.09
C ILE A 321 1.48 15.86 -7.63
N LYS A 322 2.28 15.12 -6.86
CA LYS A 322 1.99 14.78 -5.46
C LYS A 322 2.35 15.94 -4.53
N SER A 323 1.41 16.31 -3.67
CA SER A 323 1.65 17.26 -2.59
C SER A 323 2.55 16.65 -1.50
N PRO A 324 3.13 17.47 -0.59
CA PRO A 324 3.92 16.97 0.53
C PRO A 324 3.17 15.97 1.43
N MET A 325 1.86 16.14 1.61
CA MET A 325 1.03 15.20 2.38
C MET A 325 0.96 13.83 1.68
N GLU A 326 0.77 13.83 0.36
CA GLU A 326 0.71 12.59 -0.44
C GLU A 326 2.03 11.87 -0.45
N LEU A 327 3.15 12.60 -0.56
CA LEU A 327 4.48 12.01 -0.51
C LEU A 327 4.79 11.36 0.84
N LYS A 328 4.24 11.87 1.96
CA LYS A 328 4.38 11.21 3.27
C LYS A 328 3.62 9.88 3.31
N LEU A 329 2.38 9.84 2.81
CA LEU A 329 1.56 8.62 2.77
C LEU A 329 2.19 7.58 1.85
N LEU A 330 2.59 7.98 0.64
CA LEU A 330 3.23 7.13 -0.35
C LEU A 330 4.58 6.60 0.15
N GLN A 331 5.43 7.44 0.75
CA GLN A 331 6.69 6.96 1.34
C GLN A 331 6.43 5.91 2.43
N HIS A 332 5.39 6.08 3.26
CA HIS A 332 5.07 5.08 4.27
C HIS A 332 4.62 3.74 3.66
N ALA A 333 3.81 3.75 2.61
CA ALA A 333 3.50 2.54 1.84
C ALA A 333 4.78 1.86 1.34
N ILE A 334 5.72 2.63 0.80
CA ILE A 334 7.02 2.14 0.28
C ILE A 334 7.90 1.56 1.40
N ASP A 335 7.90 2.19 2.58
CA ASP A 335 8.65 1.69 3.72
C ASP A 335 8.10 0.34 4.22
N ILE A 336 6.77 0.17 4.23
CA ILE A 336 6.11 -1.11 4.55
C ILE A 336 6.49 -2.17 3.52
N THR A 337 6.41 -1.84 2.23
CA THR A 337 6.81 -2.72 1.12
C THR A 337 8.29 -3.12 1.22
N THR A 338 9.16 -2.18 1.58
CA THR A 338 10.60 -2.45 1.77
C THR A 338 10.82 -3.47 2.88
N GLU A 339 10.17 -3.32 4.04
CA GLU A 339 10.24 -4.33 5.10
C GLU A 339 9.71 -5.69 4.63
N ALA A 340 8.59 -5.70 3.89
CA ALA A 340 7.96 -6.92 3.40
C ALA A 340 8.91 -7.70 2.48
N HIS A 341 9.55 -7.03 1.52
CA HIS A 341 10.59 -7.61 0.67
C HIS A 341 11.73 -8.21 1.48
N GLU A 342 12.28 -7.46 2.43
CA GLU A 342 13.40 -7.93 3.26
C GLU A 342 13.06 -9.18 4.08
N ARG A 343 11.85 -9.23 4.64
CA ARG A 343 11.37 -10.37 5.40
C ARG A 343 11.14 -11.58 4.50
N ALA A 344 10.53 -11.39 3.34
CA ALA A 344 10.30 -12.43 2.34
C ALA A 344 11.63 -13.01 1.82
N MET A 345 12.60 -12.15 1.48
CA MET A 345 13.96 -12.55 1.11
C MET A 345 14.63 -13.39 2.23
N ALA A 346 14.43 -13.03 3.50
CA ALA A 346 15.01 -13.72 4.65
C ALA A 346 14.43 -15.14 4.89
N VAL A 347 13.22 -15.43 4.41
CA VAL A 347 12.60 -16.77 4.55
C VAL A 347 12.75 -17.63 3.31
N ALA A 348 12.87 -17.04 2.12
CA ALA A 348 12.82 -17.75 0.83
C ALA A 348 13.70 -19.00 0.74
N GLY A 349 14.95 -18.95 1.21
CA GLY A 349 15.86 -20.11 1.17
C GLY A 349 15.46 -21.29 2.09
N ARG A 350 14.45 -21.10 2.94
CA ARG A 350 13.90 -22.08 3.89
C ARG A 350 12.44 -22.45 3.57
N SER A 351 11.84 -21.83 2.57
CA SER A 351 10.47 -22.10 2.14
C SER A 351 10.42 -23.27 1.15
N GLU A 352 9.37 -24.09 1.21
CA GLU A 352 9.12 -25.15 0.23
C GLU A 352 8.27 -24.65 -0.95
N TRP A 353 7.40 -23.67 -0.69
CA TRP A 353 6.42 -23.15 -1.64
C TRP A 353 6.42 -21.62 -1.70
N GLU A 354 6.05 -21.06 -2.85
CA GLU A 354 6.00 -19.62 -3.09
C GLU A 354 5.05 -18.90 -2.11
N TYR A 355 3.88 -19.47 -1.80
CA TYR A 355 2.94 -18.90 -0.83
C TYR A 355 3.50 -18.78 0.60
N GLU A 356 4.51 -19.58 0.97
CA GLU A 356 5.17 -19.42 2.28
C GLU A 356 6.00 -18.14 2.31
N VAL A 357 6.58 -17.75 1.18
CA VAL A 357 7.30 -16.48 1.01
C VAL A 357 6.29 -15.32 0.97
N GLU A 358 5.21 -15.46 0.21
CA GLU A 358 4.09 -14.50 0.17
C GLU A 358 3.49 -14.24 1.56
N SER A 359 3.42 -15.26 2.42
CA SER A 359 2.86 -15.11 3.77
C SER A 359 3.58 -14.06 4.62
N GLU A 360 4.89 -13.89 4.46
CA GLU A 360 5.66 -12.85 5.16
C GLU A 360 5.33 -11.45 4.65
N ILE A 361 4.97 -11.34 3.37
CA ILE A 361 4.58 -10.08 2.73
C ILE A 361 3.24 -9.62 3.31
N VAL A 362 2.24 -10.48 3.24
CA VAL A 362 0.89 -10.23 3.77
C VAL A 362 0.91 -10.01 5.29
N TYR A 363 1.72 -10.79 6.03
CA TYR A 363 1.94 -10.59 7.46
C TYR A 363 2.45 -9.19 7.76
N THR A 364 3.43 -8.72 6.98
CA THR A 364 4.05 -7.40 7.17
C THR A 364 3.07 -6.29 6.90
N TYR A 365 2.30 -6.37 5.80
CA TYR A 365 1.25 -5.41 5.48
C TYR A 365 0.27 -5.24 6.65
N LYS A 366 -0.28 -6.36 7.15
CA LYS A 366 -1.23 -6.34 8.27
C LYS A 366 -0.58 -5.84 9.56
N ARG A 367 0.64 -6.26 9.87
CA ARG A 367 1.38 -5.81 11.07
C ARG A 367 1.66 -4.30 11.05
N ARG A 368 1.83 -3.71 9.88
CA ARG A 368 2.11 -2.27 9.70
C ARG A 368 0.88 -1.43 9.41
N ASN A 369 -0.31 -2.02 9.53
CA ASN A 369 -1.57 -1.32 9.31
C ASN A 369 -1.66 -0.69 7.90
N ALA A 370 -1.14 -1.40 6.89
CA ALA A 370 -1.49 -1.14 5.50
C ALA A 370 -3.01 -1.33 5.32
N ASP A 371 -3.62 -0.54 4.43
CA ASP A 371 -5.02 -0.73 4.04
C ASP A 371 -5.18 -2.14 3.44
N HIS A 372 -4.34 -2.48 2.46
CA HIS A 372 -4.21 -3.81 1.84
C HIS A 372 -2.92 -3.86 0.99
N TRP A 373 -2.82 -4.78 0.02
CA TRP A 373 -1.95 -4.62 -1.14
C TRP A 373 -2.50 -3.57 -2.12
N GLY A 374 -1.65 -2.97 -2.93
CA GLY A 374 -2.07 -2.13 -4.07
C GLY A 374 -2.56 -2.92 -5.27
N TYR A 375 -2.07 -4.15 -5.40
CA TYR A 375 -2.34 -5.12 -6.44
C TYR A 375 -2.00 -6.51 -5.92
N PRO A 376 -2.57 -7.60 -6.47
CA PRO A 376 -2.26 -8.94 -5.98
C PRO A 376 -0.76 -9.23 -6.08
N ASP A 377 -0.19 -9.75 -4.99
CA ASP A 377 1.24 -10.04 -4.89
C ASP A 377 1.67 -11.04 -5.98
N ILE A 378 2.85 -10.82 -6.56
CA ILE A 378 3.47 -11.73 -7.54
C ILE A 378 4.69 -12.35 -6.89
N VAL A 379 4.69 -13.67 -6.73
CA VAL A 379 5.80 -14.43 -6.13
C VAL A 379 6.10 -15.64 -7.02
N GLY A 380 7.09 -15.52 -7.89
CA GLY A 380 7.43 -16.54 -8.90
C GLY A 380 8.87 -17.06 -8.79
N CYS A 381 9.03 -18.36 -8.58
CA CYS A 381 10.31 -19.07 -8.55
C CYS A 381 10.61 -19.75 -9.89
N GLY A 382 11.86 -19.65 -10.34
CA GLY A 382 12.36 -20.28 -11.57
C GLY A 382 11.53 -19.87 -12.80
N PRO A 383 10.98 -20.82 -13.58
CA PRO A 383 10.16 -20.51 -14.75
C PRO A 383 8.96 -19.58 -14.47
N ASN A 384 8.39 -19.61 -13.25
CA ASN A 384 7.25 -18.75 -12.90
C ASN A 384 7.62 -17.25 -12.95
N ALA A 385 8.89 -16.91 -12.67
CA ALA A 385 9.40 -15.55 -12.80
C ALA A 385 9.36 -15.00 -14.24
N THR A 386 9.09 -15.85 -15.25
CA THR A 386 8.95 -15.43 -16.66
C THR A 386 7.51 -15.04 -17.05
N THR A 387 6.57 -15.15 -16.12
CA THR A 387 5.17 -14.73 -16.28
C THR A 387 4.98 -13.39 -15.56
N LEU A 388 4.65 -12.34 -16.31
CA LEU A 388 4.67 -10.96 -15.81
C LEU A 388 3.79 -10.73 -14.57
N HIS A 389 2.56 -11.25 -14.59
CA HIS A 389 1.58 -11.14 -13.51
C HIS A 389 1.22 -12.53 -12.95
N TYR A 390 2.22 -13.28 -12.49
CA TYR A 390 2.03 -14.59 -11.87
C TYR A 390 1.45 -14.47 -10.46
N GLN A 391 0.16 -14.72 -10.30
CA GLN A 391 -0.60 -14.49 -9.05
C GLN A 391 -0.94 -15.78 -8.31
N GLU A 392 -0.56 -16.96 -8.83
CA GLU A 392 -0.91 -18.21 -8.17
C GLU A 392 -0.11 -18.46 -6.87
N ALA A 393 1.19 -18.11 -6.87
CA ALA A 393 2.13 -18.37 -5.77
C ALA A 393 2.09 -19.83 -5.25
N GLN A 394 1.84 -20.80 -6.12
CA GLN A 394 1.70 -22.23 -5.77
C GLN A 394 2.91 -23.09 -6.21
N GLY A 395 3.90 -22.50 -6.86
CA GLY A 395 5.11 -23.17 -7.31
C GLY A 395 6.04 -23.59 -6.17
N ARG A 396 6.90 -24.58 -6.45
CA ARG A 396 7.95 -25.00 -5.51
C ARG A 396 9.10 -24.00 -5.53
N VAL A 397 9.54 -23.59 -4.36
CA VAL A 397 10.76 -22.80 -4.17
C VAL A 397 11.96 -23.75 -4.21
N LYS A 398 12.89 -23.53 -5.14
CA LYS A 398 14.01 -24.46 -5.40
C LYS A 398 15.35 -23.77 -5.20
N PRO A 399 16.25 -24.32 -4.37
CA PRO A 399 17.63 -23.84 -4.30
C PRO A 399 18.29 -23.85 -5.67
N GLY A 400 18.93 -22.73 -6.03
CA GLY A 400 19.58 -22.55 -7.32
C GLY A 400 18.72 -21.81 -8.36
N ASP A 401 17.40 -21.73 -8.17
CA ASP A 401 16.54 -20.89 -8.99
C ASP A 401 16.55 -19.43 -8.49
N LEU A 402 16.15 -18.50 -9.37
CA LEU A 402 15.78 -17.15 -8.97
C LEU A 402 14.34 -17.12 -8.47
N LEU A 403 14.06 -16.22 -7.54
CA LEU A 403 12.72 -15.87 -7.12
C LEU A 403 12.50 -14.38 -7.39
N LEU A 404 11.44 -14.07 -8.13
CA LEU A 404 10.99 -12.72 -8.44
C LEU A 404 9.76 -12.42 -7.57
N MET A 405 9.83 -11.32 -6.83
CA MET A 405 8.70 -10.78 -6.06
C MET A 405 8.38 -9.40 -6.59
N ASP A 406 7.15 -9.19 -7.02
CA ASP A 406 6.61 -7.88 -7.39
C ASP A 406 5.38 -7.63 -6.51
N VAL A 407 5.57 -6.74 -5.53
CA VAL A 407 4.65 -6.55 -4.41
C VAL A 407 4.68 -5.11 -3.93
N GLY A 408 3.52 -4.63 -3.45
CA GLY A 408 3.35 -3.27 -2.98
C GLY A 408 2.21 -3.11 -1.97
N ALA A 409 2.53 -2.59 -0.79
CA ALA A 409 1.52 -2.19 0.20
C ALA A 409 0.72 -0.97 -0.31
N GLU A 410 -0.55 -0.90 0.10
CA GLU A 410 -1.36 0.31 0.06
C GLU A 410 -1.51 0.89 1.46
N TYR A 411 -1.26 2.19 1.63
CA TYR A 411 -1.48 2.91 2.87
C TYR A 411 -2.10 4.28 2.63
N GLY A 412 -3.22 4.55 3.31
CA GLY A 412 -3.94 5.81 3.16
C GLY A 412 -4.43 6.04 1.73
N HIS A 413 -4.81 4.97 1.02
CA HIS A 413 -5.12 4.95 -0.42
C HIS A 413 -3.96 5.28 -1.36
N TYR A 414 -2.70 5.30 -0.92
CA TYR A 414 -1.51 5.42 -1.79
C TYR A 414 -0.76 4.09 -1.80
N THR A 415 -0.34 3.66 -2.98
CA THR A 415 0.29 2.36 -3.17
C THR A 415 1.74 2.49 -3.61
N ALA A 416 2.58 1.62 -3.06
CA ALA A 416 3.94 1.36 -3.51
C ALA A 416 3.95 0.32 -4.65
N ASP A 417 5.04 0.24 -5.38
CA ASP A 417 5.25 -0.79 -6.42
C ASP A 417 6.74 -1.14 -6.53
N VAL A 418 7.10 -2.33 -6.05
CA VAL A 418 8.51 -2.71 -5.93
C VAL A 418 8.69 -4.16 -6.33
N THR A 419 9.57 -4.37 -7.29
CA THR A 419 10.03 -5.69 -7.73
C THR A 419 11.48 -5.95 -7.33
N ARG A 420 11.75 -7.13 -6.76
CA ARG A 420 13.10 -7.68 -6.58
C ARG A 420 13.18 -9.11 -7.10
N THR A 421 14.29 -9.40 -7.77
CA THR A 421 14.68 -10.76 -8.14
C THR A 421 15.96 -11.15 -7.41
N PHE A 422 16.01 -12.34 -6.82
CA PHE A 422 17.16 -12.81 -6.05
C PHE A 422 17.29 -14.34 -6.08
N PRO A 423 18.50 -14.89 -5.87
CA PRO A 423 18.71 -16.33 -5.85
C PRO A 423 18.18 -16.93 -4.55
N VAL A 424 17.36 -17.98 -4.64
CA VAL A 424 16.75 -18.65 -3.48
C VAL A 424 17.82 -19.12 -2.47
N ASN A 425 18.96 -19.61 -2.97
CA ASN A 425 20.08 -20.07 -2.14
C ASN A 425 21.04 -18.96 -1.70
N GLY A 426 20.74 -17.69 -2.02
CA GLY A 426 21.54 -16.53 -1.66
C GLY A 426 22.78 -16.26 -2.53
N LYS A 427 23.01 -17.02 -3.62
CA LYS A 427 24.13 -16.81 -4.55
C LYS A 427 23.71 -16.92 -6.01
N PHE A 428 23.99 -15.89 -6.79
CA PHE A 428 23.66 -15.89 -8.21
C PHE A 428 24.63 -16.80 -8.98
N SER A 429 24.10 -17.66 -9.86
CA SER A 429 24.90 -18.38 -10.84
C SER A 429 25.49 -17.41 -11.88
N PRO A 430 26.54 -17.81 -12.64
CA PRO A 430 27.05 -16.99 -13.74
C PRO A 430 25.96 -16.54 -14.73
N GLU A 431 25.07 -17.46 -15.12
CA GLU A 431 23.98 -17.20 -16.05
C GLU A 431 22.97 -16.19 -15.49
N GLN A 432 22.64 -16.32 -14.20
CA GLN A 432 21.75 -15.39 -13.51
C GLN A 432 22.38 -14.01 -13.39
N ARG A 433 23.68 -13.93 -13.09
CA ARG A 433 24.44 -12.66 -13.03
C ARG A 433 24.45 -11.95 -14.37
N ASP A 434 24.65 -12.69 -15.47
CA ASP A 434 24.66 -12.13 -16.82
C ASP A 434 23.36 -11.40 -17.13
N ILE A 435 22.20 -12.02 -16.88
CA ILE A 435 20.88 -11.41 -17.11
C ILE A 435 20.60 -10.29 -16.10
N TYR A 436 20.89 -10.54 -14.81
CA TYR A 436 20.62 -9.58 -13.75
C TYR A 436 21.37 -8.26 -13.96
N GLN A 437 22.63 -8.32 -14.37
CA GLN A 437 23.44 -7.12 -14.58
C GLN A 437 22.87 -6.25 -15.71
N ILE A 438 22.32 -6.84 -16.78
CA ILE A 438 21.69 -6.08 -17.87
C ILE A 438 20.48 -5.31 -17.36
N VAL A 439 19.64 -5.96 -16.54
CA VAL A 439 18.45 -5.32 -15.96
C VAL A 439 18.85 -4.22 -14.99
N TYR A 440 19.87 -4.46 -14.14
CA TYR A 440 20.41 -3.45 -13.24
C TYR A 440 20.95 -2.23 -14.00
N ASP A 441 21.76 -2.44 -15.04
CA ASP A 441 22.33 -1.37 -15.87
C ASP A 441 21.23 -0.56 -16.58
N ALA A 442 20.15 -1.23 -17.03
CA ALA A 442 18.98 -0.57 -17.59
C ALA A 442 18.26 0.29 -16.55
N GLN A 443 18.11 -0.20 -15.31
CA GLN A 443 17.45 0.52 -14.23
C GLN A 443 18.21 1.79 -13.87
N GLU A 444 19.54 1.69 -13.78
CA GLU A 444 20.42 2.85 -13.54
C GLU A 444 20.34 3.88 -14.69
N ALA A 445 20.25 3.41 -15.94
CA ALA A 445 20.11 4.30 -17.10
C ALA A 445 18.78 5.06 -17.11
N VAL A 446 17.67 4.40 -16.73
CA VAL A 446 16.35 5.01 -16.57
C VAL A 446 16.40 6.11 -15.49
N ALA A 447 16.99 5.82 -14.33
CA ALA A 447 17.13 6.79 -13.26
C ALA A 447 18.01 7.99 -13.66
N ALA A 448 19.12 7.75 -14.35
CA ALA A 448 20.01 8.82 -14.85
C ALA A 448 19.34 9.71 -15.91
N ALA A 449 18.42 9.16 -16.71
CA ALA A 449 17.65 9.93 -17.68
C ALA A 449 16.52 10.76 -17.04
N THR A 450 16.15 10.47 -15.79
CA THR A 450 15.04 11.09 -15.09
C THR A 450 15.42 12.46 -14.52
N ARG A 451 14.82 13.51 -15.10
CA ARG A 451 14.97 14.90 -14.67
C ARG A 451 13.81 15.75 -15.16
N PRO A 452 13.53 16.92 -14.55
CA PRO A 452 12.53 17.84 -15.08
C PRO A 452 12.73 18.14 -16.57
N GLY A 453 11.63 18.14 -17.33
CA GLY A 453 11.62 18.40 -18.77
C GLY A 453 11.83 17.17 -19.66
N ALA A 454 12.35 16.05 -19.14
CA ALA A 454 12.43 14.79 -19.87
C ALA A 454 11.04 14.19 -20.12
N THR A 455 10.90 13.31 -21.09
CA THR A 455 9.65 12.59 -21.38
C THR A 455 9.78 11.09 -21.25
N PHE A 456 8.72 10.44 -20.76
CA PHE A 456 8.75 8.99 -20.51
C PHE A 456 9.13 8.14 -21.71
N PRO A 457 8.44 8.21 -22.87
CA PRO A 457 8.67 7.22 -23.92
C PRO A 457 10.01 7.41 -24.63
N THR A 458 10.51 8.63 -24.72
CA THR A 458 11.69 8.94 -25.56
C THR A 458 12.98 9.06 -24.79
N ASP A 459 12.96 9.65 -23.59
CA ASP A 459 14.19 9.91 -22.83
C ASP A 459 14.40 8.80 -21.79
N VAL A 460 13.37 8.55 -20.98
CA VAL A 460 13.45 7.64 -19.83
C VAL A 460 13.40 6.18 -20.27
N HIS A 461 12.36 5.80 -21.03
CA HIS A 461 12.18 4.42 -21.48
C HIS A 461 13.29 3.95 -22.42
N ASN A 462 13.66 4.79 -23.39
CA ASN A 462 14.72 4.42 -24.33
C ASN A 462 16.07 4.26 -23.62
N ALA A 463 16.40 5.06 -22.61
CA ALA A 463 17.66 4.90 -21.88
C ALA A 463 17.83 3.47 -21.32
N GLY A 464 16.77 2.89 -20.76
CA GLY A 464 16.75 1.49 -20.32
C GLY A 464 16.77 0.49 -21.48
N VAL A 465 15.93 0.70 -22.50
CA VAL A 465 15.86 -0.19 -23.68
C VAL A 465 17.20 -0.32 -24.40
N GLU A 466 17.97 0.76 -24.52
CA GLU A 466 19.26 0.72 -25.19
C GLU A 466 20.27 -0.16 -24.41
N LYS A 467 20.24 -0.16 -23.07
CA LYS A 467 21.04 -1.07 -22.25
C LYS A 467 20.61 -2.52 -22.39
N ILE A 468 19.31 -2.77 -22.44
CA ILE A 468 18.75 -4.11 -22.67
C ILE A 468 19.21 -4.65 -24.04
N LYS A 469 19.14 -3.85 -25.11
CA LYS A 469 19.62 -4.24 -26.44
C LYS A 469 21.12 -4.58 -26.43
N ASP A 470 21.94 -3.71 -25.85
CA ASP A 470 23.39 -3.91 -25.80
C ASP A 470 23.75 -5.20 -25.06
N GLY A 471 23.09 -5.46 -23.92
CA GLY A 471 23.24 -6.68 -23.14
C GLY A 471 22.80 -7.94 -23.88
N LEU A 472 21.59 -7.94 -24.45
CA LEU A 472 21.05 -9.10 -25.18
C LEU A 472 21.90 -9.45 -26.41
N LEU A 473 22.42 -8.44 -27.12
CA LEU A 473 23.29 -8.65 -28.27
C LEU A 473 24.60 -9.31 -27.83
N LYS A 474 25.21 -8.81 -26.74
CA LYS A 474 26.43 -9.38 -26.16
C LYS A 474 26.25 -10.85 -25.75
N LEU A 475 25.08 -11.24 -25.26
CA LEU A 475 24.77 -12.61 -24.87
C LEU A 475 24.32 -13.52 -26.03
N GLY A 476 24.13 -12.96 -27.23
CA GLY A 476 23.63 -13.69 -28.40
C GLY A 476 22.12 -14.01 -28.35
N LEU A 477 21.36 -13.31 -27.51
CA LEU A 477 19.89 -13.43 -27.42
C LEU A 477 19.17 -12.58 -28.47
N ILE A 478 19.86 -11.66 -29.12
CA ILE A 478 19.43 -10.99 -30.36
C ILE A 478 20.59 -11.00 -31.37
N THR A 479 20.28 -10.93 -32.66
CA THR A 479 21.29 -11.02 -33.73
C THR A 479 21.77 -9.67 -34.23
N ASP A 480 20.92 -8.64 -34.11
CA ASP A 480 21.24 -7.26 -34.46
C ASP A 480 20.54 -6.31 -33.48
N ARG A 481 21.22 -5.21 -33.14
CA ARG A 481 20.73 -4.21 -32.17
C ARG A 481 19.37 -3.61 -32.57
N ASN A 482 19.14 -3.45 -33.87
CA ASN A 482 17.91 -2.95 -34.47
C ASN A 482 17.22 -4.04 -35.32
N GLY A 483 17.62 -5.29 -35.16
CA GLY A 483 17.04 -6.42 -35.86
C GLY A 483 15.56 -6.56 -35.53
N THR A 484 14.80 -7.06 -36.48
CA THR A 484 13.37 -7.31 -36.34
C THR A 484 13.04 -8.80 -36.39
N ILE A 485 11.84 -9.14 -35.92
CA ILE A 485 11.15 -10.43 -36.05
C ILE A 485 9.63 -10.19 -36.09
N THR A 486 8.86 -11.20 -36.51
CA THR A 486 7.41 -11.21 -36.28
C THR A 486 7.12 -11.80 -34.91
N LEU A 487 6.49 -11.06 -33.99
CA LEU A 487 6.06 -11.58 -32.69
C LEU A 487 4.71 -12.31 -32.76
N PRO A 488 4.37 -13.18 -31.78
CA PRO A 488 3.07 -13.84 -31.73
C PRO A 488 1.93 -12.80 -31.71
N GLY A 489 0.92 -12.99 -32.56
CA GLY A 489 -0.22 -12.08 -32.68
C GLY A 489 0.05 -10.75 -33.41
N SER A 490 1.28 -10.50 -33.87
CA SER A 490 1.62 -9.30 -34.66
C SER A 490 1.53 -9.59 -36.16
N THR A 491 1.01 -8.62 -36.93
CA THR A 491 1.08 -8.60 -38.41
C THR A 491 2.29 -7.82 -38.92
N GLU A 492 2.99 -7.10 -38.05
CA GLU A 492 4.12 -6.23 -38.38
C GLU A 492 5.42 -6.74 -37.75
N LEU A 493 6.54 -6.34 -38.36
CA LEU A 493 7.87 -6.56 -37.82
C LEU A 493 8.09 -5.73 -36.55
N GLN A 494 8.63 -6.37 -35.54
CA GLN A 494 8.88 -5.81 -34.22
C GLN A 494 10.37 -5.96 -33.86
N PRO A 495 10.95 -5.05 -33.08
CA PRO A 495 12.33 -5.18 -32.61
C PRO A 495 12.56 -6.51 -31.87
N GLN A 496 13.68 -7.18 -32.16
CA GLN A 496 14.03 -8.49 -31.60
C GLN A 496 14.00 -8.53 -30.08
N TYR A 497 14.47 -7.47 -29.40
CA TYR A 497 14.52 -7.44 -27.94
C TYR A 497 13.14 -7.64 -27.29
N ARG A 498 12.04 -7.31 -27.99
CA ARG A 498 10.68 -7.36 -27.45
C ARG A 498 10.20 -8.77 -27.10
N ILE A 499 10.82 -9.82 -27.65
CA ILE A 499 10.54 -11.19 -27.21
C ILE A 499 11.03 -11.45 -25.78
N TRP A 500 12.05 -10.71 -25.32
CA TRP A 500 12.64 -10.86 -23.98
C TRP A 500 12.22 -9.73 -23.02
N PHE A 501 11.89 -8.54 -23.52
CA PHE A 501 11.39 -7.40 -22.75
C PHE A 501 10.18 -6.77 -23.45
N MET A 502 8.97 -7.14 -23.00
CA MET A 502 7.72 -6.87 -23.71
C MET A 502 6.85 -5.73 -23.11
N HIS A 503 7.18 -5.24 -21.92
CA HIS A 503 6.46 -4.18 -21.22
C HIS A 503 7.22 -2.83 -21.24
N GLY A 504 6.63 -1.79 -20.64
CA GLY A 504 7.29 -0.50 -20.46
C GLY A 504 8.31 -0.56 -19.32
N THR A 505 9.15 0.46 -19.18
CA THR A 505 10.09 0.57 -18.04
C THR A 505 9.48 1.33 -16.86
N SER A 506 8.29 1.91 -17.03
CA SER A 506 7.70 2.86 -16.09
C SER A 506 6.20 3.04 -16.31
N HIS A 507 5.48 3.27 -15.21
CA HIS A 507 4.16 3.89 -15.17
C HIS A 507 4.06 4.87 -14.00
N TRP A 508 3.04 5.74 -14.02
CA TRP A 508 2.76 6.62 -12.89
C TRP A 508 2.37 5.82 -11.66
N LEU A 509 2.68 6.33 -10.47
CA LEU A 509 2.35 5.72 -9.20
C LEU A 509 1.70 6.72 -8.24
N GLY A 510 0.68 6.31 -7.50
CA GLY A 510 -0.06 7.16 -6.58
C GLY A 510 -1.21 6.41 -5.91
N MET A 511 -2.45 6.84 -6.15
CA MET A 511 -3.62 6.20 -5.53
C MET A 511 -4.11 4.94 -6.26
N ASN A 512 -3.60 4.71 -7.46
CA ASN A 512 -3.62 3.41 -8.14
C ASN A 512 -2.17 3.02 -8.40
N VAL A 513 -1.90 1.71 -8.50
CA VAL A 513 -0.57 1.19 -8.86
C VAL A 513 -0.17 1.72 -10.24
N HIS A 514 -1.05 1.53 -11.22
CA HIS A 514 -1.02 2.24 -12.49
C HIS A 514 -1.81 3.54 -12.35
N ASP A 515 -1.16 4.59 -11.83
CA ASP A 515 -1.80 5.86 -11.55
C ASP A 515 -2.23 6.61 -12.83
N VAL A 516 -3.18 7.53 -12.63
CA VAL A 516 -3.76 8.32 -13.71
C VAL A 516 -2.74 9.29 -14.31
N GLY A 517 -2.85 9.56 -15.61
CA GLY A 517 -2.02 10.56 -16.30
C GLY A 517 -1.59 10.14 -17.70
N GLY A 518 -1.38 11.11 -18.59
CA GLY A 518 -0.84 10.84 -19.92
C GLY A 518 0.65 10.49 -19.87
N ARG A 519 1.13 9.63 -20.76
CA ARG A 519 2.57 9.29 -20.87
C ARG A 519 3.40 10.32 -21.64
N ASN A 520 2.78 11.10 -22.53
CA ASN A 520 3.43 12.15 -23.32
C ASN A 520 3.42 13.50 -22.60
N VAL A 521 3.84 13.52 -21.34
CA VAL A 521 4.00 14.75 -20.55
C VAL A 521 5.46 14.89 -20.15
N LYS A 522 5.92 16.15 -20.06
CA LYS A 522 7.24 16.44 -19.51
C LYS A 522 7.22 16.18 -18.01
N LEU A 523 8.25 15.48 -17.52
CA LEU A 523 8.47 15.25 -16.11
C LEU A 523 8.60 16.59 -15.37
N GLN A 524 7.94 16.68 -14.22
CA GLN A 524 7.99 17.84 -13.33
C GLN A 524 8.21 17.39 -11.89
N PRO A 525 8.81 18.25 -11.04
CA PRO A 525 8.95 17.96 -9.62
C PRO A 525 7.62 17.56 -8.99
N GLY A 526 7.66 16.54 -8.13
CA GLY A 526 6.46 15.99 -7.46
C GLY A 526 5.76 14.86 -8.22
N MET A 527 6.13 14.57 -9.46
CA MET A 527 5.66 13.36 -10.14
C MET A 527 6.35 12.11 -9.57
N VAL A 528 5.58 11.04 -9.34
CA VAL A 528 6.11 9.73 -8.91
C VAL A 528 5.72 8.64 -9.90
N PHE A 529 6.66 7.76 -10.19
CA PHE A 529 6.53 6.69 -11.17
C PHE A 529 7.50 5.53 -10.88
N THR A 530 7.27 4.37 -11.49
CA THR A 530 8.09 3.16 -11.33
C THR A 530 9.26 3.08 -12.32
N ASN A 531 10.35 2.43 -11.92
CA ASN A 531 11.50 2.14 -12.78
C ASN A 531 11.78 0.64 -12.79
N GLU A 532 11.17 -0.06 -13.74
CA GLU A 532 10.91 -1.51 -13.74
C GLU A 532 11.42 -2.26 -15.00
N PRO A 533 12.66 -2.06 -15.48
CA PRO A 533 13.16 -2.90 -16.57
C PRO A 533 13.15 -4.38 -16.20
N GLY A 534 12.99 -5.25 -17.20
CA GLY A 534 13.03 -6.69 -17.00
C GLY A 534 13.43 -7.48 -18.24
N ILE A 535 13.86 -8.73 -18.03
CA ILE A 535 14.18 -9.70 -19.08
C ILE A 535 13.56 -11.05 -18.68
N TYR A 536 12.80 -11.65 -19.60
CA TYR A 536 12.07 -12.90 -19.37
C TYR A 536 12.32 -13.88 -20.49
N ILE A 537 13.04 -14.95 -20.20
CA ILE A 537 13.43 -15.96 -21.19
C ILE A 537 12.58 -17.21 -20.96
N ARG A 538 11.30 -17.14 -21.33
CA ARG A 538 10.35 -18.23 -21.13
C ARG A 538 10.77 -19.48 -21.91
N GLY A 539 10.63 -20.66 -21.30
CA GLY A 539 11.13 -21.93 -21.87
C GLY A 539 10.54 -22.36 -23.21
N ASP A 540 9.42 -21.78 -23.62
CA ASP A 540 8.72 -22.02 -24.89
C ASP A 540 8.72 -20.76 -25.80
N ALA A 541 9.51 -19.71 -25.48
CA ALA A 541 9.44 -18.42 -26.16
C ALA A 541 9.67 -18.54 -27.68
N LEU A 542 10.66 -19.34 -28.09
CA LEU A 542 10.98 -19.56 -29.50
C LEU A 542 9.93 -20.41 -30.23
N ASP A 543 9.26 -21.33 -29.51
CA ASP A 543 8.26 -22.24 -30.10
C ASP A 543 6.96 -21.50 -30.47
N ASN A 544 6.69 -20.40 -29.78
CA ASN A 544 5.50 -19.56 -30.00
C ASN A 544 5.67 -18.56 -31.16
N LEU A 545 6.87 -18.40 -31.71
CA LEU A 545 7.11 -17.47 -32.81
C LEU A 545 6.43 -17.97 -34.11
N PRO A 546 5.81 -17.07 -34.90
CA PRO A 546 5.35 -17.39 -36.24
C PRO A 546 6.45 -18.02 -37.10
N LYS A 547 6.11 -19.03 -37.91
CA LYS A 547 7.05 -19.78 -38.77
C LYS A 547 7.39 -19.04 -40.06
N THR A 548 7.91 -17.81 -39.95
CA THR A 548 8.38 -17.01 -41.09
C THR A 548 9.85 -17.31 -41.40
N PRO A 549 10.34 -17.08 -42.64
CA PRO A 549 11.76 -17.26 -42.97
C PRO A 549 12.73 -16.37 -42.17
N GLU A 550 12.28 -15.19 -41.72
CA GLU A 550 13.04 -14.31 -40.82
C GLU A 550 13.12 -14.90 -39.41
N ASN A 551 11.98 -15.31 -38.84
CA ASN A 551 11.94 -15.90 -37.51
C ASN A 551 12.73 -17.21 -37.46
N GLN A 552 12.67 -18.04 -38.50
CA GLN A 552 13.45 -19.28 -38.55
C GLN A 552 14.96 -19.02 -38.48
N ARG A 553 15.45 -18.02 -39.21
CA ARG A 553 16.86 -17.58 -39.14
C ARG A 553 17.23 -17.01 -37.77
N PHE A 554 16.34 -16.21 -37.18
CA PHE A 554 16.53 -15.69 -35.82
C PHE A 554 16.60 -16.84 -34.80
N ILE A 555 15.64 -17.75 -34.82
CA ILE A 555 15.56 -18.92 -33.94
C ILE A 555 16.83 -19.75 -34.01
N GLU A 556 17.31 -20.06 -35.22
CA GLU A 556 18.56 -20.82 -35.40
C GLU A 556 19.77 -20.09 -34.81
N ALA A 557 19.86 -18.78 -35.00
CA ALA A 557 20.97 -17.97 -34.52
C ALA A 557 21.00 -17.83 -32.98
N VAL A 558 19.83 -17.61 -32.34
CA VAL A 558 19.77 -17.36 -30.89
C VAL A 558 19.65 -18.64 -30.05
N ARG A 559 19.37 -19.79 -30.65
CA ARG A 559 19.14 -21.06 -29.93
C ARG A 559 20.22 -21.43 -28.92
N PRO A 560 21.54 -21.33 -29.20
CA PRO A 560 22.56 -21.66 -28.21
C PRO A 560 22.48 -20.78 -26.95
N ALA A 561 22.23 -19.47 -27.12
CA ALA A 561 22.06 -18.55 -26.01
C ALA A 561 20.74 -18.82 -25.27
N PHE A 562 19.65 -19.02 -26.00
CA PHE A 562 18.36 -19.37 -25.43
C PHE A 562 18.43 -20.61 -24.53
N GLU A 563 19.05 -21.70 -24.98
CA GLU A 563 19.19 -22.91 -24.16
C GLU A 563 20.02 -22.70 -22.89
N LYS A 564 21.00 -21.78 -22.93
CA LYS A 564 21.81 -21.40 -21.76
C LYS A 564 21.00 -20.62 -20.72
N TYR A 565 20.11 -19.72 -21.14
CA TYR A 565 19.43 -18.77 -20.24
C TYR A 565 17.93 -19.01 -20.05
N LYS A 566 17.35 -20.03 -20.69
CA LYS A 566 15.91 -20.33 -20.58
C LYS A 566 15.46 -20.51 -19.13
N ASN A 567 14.23 -20.08 -18.86
CA ASN A 567 13.58 -20.01 -17.55
C ASN A 567 14.18 -19.00 -16.56
N ILE A 568 15.04 -18.10 -17.01
CA ILE A 568 15.47 -16.94 -16.21
C ILE A 568 14.51 -15.79 -16.47
N GLY A 569 13.85 -15.33 -15.41
CA GLY A 569 13.09 -14.09 -15.37
C GLY A 569 13.70 -13.14 -14.33
N VAL A 570 13.97 -11.90 -14.73
CA VAL A 570 14.49 -10.85 -13.85
C VAL A 570 13.73 -9.57 -14.11
N ARG A 571 13.22 -8.97 -13.04
CA ARG A 571 12.78 -7.56 -12.99
C ARG A 571 13.35 -6.92 -11.73
N ILE A 572 13.74 -5.66 -11.85
CA ILE A 572 14.19 -4.83 -10.72
C ILE A 572 13.42 -3.53 -10.83
N GLU A 573 12.64 -3.20 -9.81
CA GLU A 573 11.72 -2.07 -9.83
C GLU A 573 11.82 -1.20 -8.59
N ASP A 574 11.82 0.11 -8.81
CA ASP A 574 11.84 1.10 -7.73
C ASP A 574 10.92 2.27 -8.02
N ASP A 575 10.42 2.84 -6.94
CA ASP A 575 9.60 4.05 -6.96
C ASP A 575 10.48 5.29 -6.98
N LEU A 576 10.31 6.11 -8.03
CA LEU A 576 11.10 7.31 -8.27
C LEU A 576 10.24 8.58 -8.14
N LEU A 577 10.70 9.51 -7.32
CA LEU A 577 10.18 10.88 -7.27
C LEU A 577 11.03 11.79 -8.14
N VAL A 578 10.41 12.48 -9.09
CA VAL A 578 11.06 13.59 -9.81
C VAL A 578 11.25 14.76 -8.84
N THR A 579 12.49 15.20 -8.66
CA THR A 579 12.87 16.36 -7.85
C THR A 579 13.07 17.59 -8.75
N GLU A 580 13.47 18.72 -8.16
CA GLU A 580 13.85 19.93 -8.91
C GLU A 580 15.02 19.74 -9.88
N LYS A 581 15.80 18.66 -9.74
CA LYS A 581 17.03 18.45 -10.55
C LYS A 581 17.16 17.06 -11.15
N ASP A 582 16.67 16.04 -10.45
CA ASP A 582 16.96 14.62 -10.72
C ASP A 582 15.83 13.71 -10.22
N ALA A 583 16.12 12.42 -10.04
CA ALA A 583 15.24 11.46 -9.40
C ALA A 583 15.70 11.12 -7.98
N LYS A 584 14.77 11.08 -7.04
CA LYS A 584 14.95 10.47 -5.73
C LYS A 584 14.39 9.05 -5.75
N TRP A 585 15.21 8.09 -5.37
CA TRP A 585 14.80 6.71 -5.12
C TRP A 585 14.05 6.62 -3.79
N LEU A 586 12.74 6.41 -3.84
CA LEU A 586 11.91 6.30 -2.64
C LEU A 586 12.06 4.92 -1.98
N SER A 587 12.25 3.87 -2.79
CA SER A 587 12.51 2.47 -2.37
C SER A 587 14.00 2.10 -2.39
N GLY A 588 14.90 3.08 -2.57
CA GLY A 588 16.34 2.87 -2.72
C GLY A 588 17.05 2.29 -1.48
N ALA A 589 16.32 2.16 -0.37
CA ALA A 589 16.74 1.41 0.79
C ALA A 589 17.02 -0.06 0.42
N LEU A 590 16.12 -0.71 -0.31
CA LEU A 590 16.12 -2.16 -0.57
C LEU A 590 17.31 -2.58 -1.46
N PRO A 591 18.06 -3.66 -1.14
CA PRO A 591 19.25 -4.05 -1.89
C PRO A 591 18.91 -4.38 -3.36
N ARG A 592 19.76 -3.91 -4.28
CA ARG A 592 19.60 -4.08 -5.75
C ARG A 592 20.85 -4.59 -6.43
N SER A 593 22.04 -4.19 -6.01
CA SER A 593 23.23 -4.72 -6.66
C SER A 593 23.39 -6.21 -6.31
N ILE A 594 24.02 -6.97 -7.20
CA ILE A 594 24.30 -8.40 -6.96
C ILE A 594 25.05 -8.58 -5.63
N ALA A 595 26.02 -7.70 -5.34
CA ALA A 595 26.80 -7.76 -4.11
C ALA A 595 25.94 -7.49 -2.87
N ASP A 596 25.06 -6.48 -2.93
CA ASP A 596 24.21 -6.12 -1.80
C ASP A 596 23.17 -7.21 -1.51
N ILE A 597 22.58 -7.81 -2.54
CA ILE A 597 21.62 -8.91 -2.39
C ILE A 597 22.30 -10.12 -1.77
N GLU A 598 23.47 -10.55 -2.27
CA GLU A 598 24.17 -11.69 -1.69
C GLU A 598 24.64 -11.41 -0.25
N ALA A 599 25.06 -10.18 0.05
CA ALA A 599 25.43 -9.78 1.41
C ALA A 599 24.22 -9.78 2.36
N PHE A 600 23.06 -9.32 1.88
CA PHE A 600 21.79 -9.34 2.61
C PHE A 600 21.34 -10.78 2.88
N MET A 601 21.26 -11.61 1.84
CA MET A 601 20.83 -13.02 1.91
C MET A 601 21.73 -13.88 2.81
N ALA A 602 23.01 -13.53 2.96
CA ALA A 602 23.93 -14.23 3.87
C ALA A 602 23.67 -13.94 5.36
N ARG A 603 22.94 -12.85 5.67
CA ARG A 603 22.70 -12.37 7.04
C ARG A 603 21.24 -12.48 7.45
N ALA A 604 20.32 -12.02 6.62
CA ALA A 604 18.90 -11.84 6.94
C ALA A 604 18.18 -13.10 7.46
N PRO A 605 18.43 -14.32 6.92
CA PRO A 605 17.77 -15.53 7.42
C PRO A 605 18.02 -15.83 8.91
N LYS A 606 19.10 -15.28 9.50
CA LYS A 606 19.43 -15.45 10.92
C LYS A 606 18.59 -14.55 11.85
N GLU A 607 17.92 -13.54 11.30
CA GLU A 607 17.12 -12.57 12.07
C GLU A 607 15.64 -12.99 12.18
N ILE A 608 15.16 -13.89 11.30
CA ILE A 608 13.82 -14.49 11.40
C ILE A 608 13.93 -15.91 11.94
N SER A 609 13.53 -16.09 13.19
CA SER A 609 13.40 -17.40 13.82
C SER A 609 12.13 -18.10 13.33
N ILE A 610 12.28 -19.14 12.50
CA ILE A 610 11.24 -20.13 12.26
C ILE A 610 11.25 -21.07 13.48
N SER A 611 10.10 -21.34 14.08
CA SER A 611 10.04 -22.00 15.40
C SER A 611 10.67 -23.40 15.38
N ALA A 612 11.17 -23.86 16.53
CA ALA A 612 11.71 -25.22 16.67
C ALA A 612 10.68 -26.34 16.43
N LEU A 613 9.37 -26.01 16.51
CA LEU A 613 8.28 -26.92 16.17
C LEU A 613 8.13 -27.11 14.65
N GLU A 614 8.35 -26.06 13.86
CA GLU A 614 8.42 -26.12 12.39
C GLU A 614 9.69 -26.83 11.91
N MET A 615 10.82 -26.62 12.59
CA MET A 615 12.06 -27.37 12.33
C MET A 615 11.87 -28.88 12.55
N ARG A 616 11.15 -29.31 13.60
CA ARG A 616 10.82 -30.74 13.82
C ARG A 616 9.88 -31.31 12.76
N TRP A 617 8.97 -30.49 12.23
CA TRP A 617 8.11 -30.91 11.11
C TRP A 617 8.91 -31.10 9.82
N LEU A 618 9.86 -30.20 9.53
CA LEU A 618 10.82 -30.32 8.43
C LEU A 618 11.75 -31.53 8.59
N GLU A 619 12.29 -31.76 9.79
CA GLU A 619 13.17 -32.91 10.10
C GLU A 619 12.45 -34.27 9.96
N SER A 620 11.15 -34.34 10.27
CA SER A 620 10.34 -35.57 10.15
C SER A 620 10.15 -36.06 8.71
N ARG A 621 10.41 -35.21 7.71
CA ARG A 621 10.37 -35.56 6.28
C ARG A 621 11.73 -36.01 5.73
N ILE A 622 12.84 -35.63 6.37
CA ILE A 622 14.20 -35.96 5.92
C ILE A 622 14.63 -37.34 6.42
N PHE A 623 14.06 -37.80 7.55
CA PHE A 623 14.22 -39.17 8.04
C PHE A 623 12.84 -39.81 8.23
N PRO A 624 12.34 -40.64 7.29
CA PRO A 624 11.16 -41.45 7.58
C PRO A 624 11.55 -42.41 8.72
N LEU A 625 10.99 -42.18 9.91
CA LEU A 625 11.02 -43.19 10.96
C LEU A 625 10.39 -44.47 10.38
N PRO A 626 11.01 -45.66 10.56
CA PRO A 626 10.43 -46.89 10.07
C PRO A 626 9.04 -47.06 10.70
N ALA A 627 8.03 -47.29 9.86
CA ALA A 627 6.69 -47.62 10.32
C ALA A 627 6.74 -48.92 11.15
N VAL A 628 6.85 -48.81 12.47
CA VAL A 628 6.59 -49.92 13.37
C VAL A 628 5.08 -50.08 13.41
N ALA A 629 4.60 -51.10 12.70
CA ALA A 629 3.22 -51.52 12.68
C ALA A 629 2.75 -51.86 14.10
N LEU A 630 1.93 -50.97 14.69
CA LEU A 630 1.16 -51.28 15.89
C LEU A 630 -0.17 -51.91 15.47
N ASN A 631 -0.10 -53.20 15.18
CA ASN A 631 -1.25 -54.09 15.19
C ASN A 631 -1.58 -54.42 16.64
N ALA A 632 -2.57 -53.75 17.22
CA ALA A 632 -3.21 -54.23 18.45
C ALA A 632 -4.70 -53.87 18.41
N ARG A 633 -5.49 -54.88 18.05
CA ARG A 633 -6.94 -54.92 18.24
C ARG A 633 -7.28 -54.53 19.69
N ARG A 634 -8.28 -53.68 19.85
CA ARG A 634 -9.25 -53.83 20.94
C ARG A 634 -10.59 -53.22 20.54
N ASP A 635 -11.54 -54.11 20.36
CA ASP A 635 -12.97 -53.84 20.29
C ASP A 635 -13.40 -52.87 21.38
N LEU A 636 -14.21 -51.87 21.03
CA LEU A 636 -15.25 -51.33 21.89
C LEU A 636 -16.36 -50.75 21.00
N ARG A 637 -17.46 -51.51 20.92
CA ARG A 637 -18.75 -51.10 20.40
C ARG A 637 -19.31 -50.00 21.30
N PHE A 638 -19.90 -48.96 20.72
CA PHE A 638 -21.08 -48.33 21.30
C PHE A 638 -22.10 -48.03 20.21
N GLY A 639 -23.30 -48.56 20.44
CA GLY A 639 -24.48 -48.43 19.59
C GLY A 639 -25.13 -47.05 19.69
N ARG A 640 -26.13 -46.90 18.82
CA ARG A 640 -27.12 -45.82 18.80
C ARG A 640 -27.82 -45.71 20.16
N ASP A 641 -27.97 -44.48 20.63
CA ASP A 641 -29.27 -43.84 20.90
C ASP A 641 -29.13 -42.34 20.59
#